data_AF-A0AAW3AJ75-F1
#
_entry.id   AF-A0AAW3AJ75-F1
#
_cell.length_a   1.000
_cell.length_b   1.000
_cell.length_c   1.000
_cell.angle_alpha   90.00
_cell.angle_beta   90.00
_cell.angle_gamma   90.00
#
_symmetry.space_group_name_H-M   'P 1'
#
loop_
_entity.id
_entity.type
_entity.pdbx_description
1 polymer ?
#
loop_
_entity_poly.entity_id
_entity_poly.type
_entity_poly.pdbx_seq_one_letter_code
_entity_poly.pdbx_strand_id
1 'polypeptide(L)'
;MQLQNLKAVSELNKDKPHRRWCCQANDAWHSAIHADDDTDVSELQMANVEVALEGMLSGASLPSSEMLQCVLRHANVTTNTNYAEFPGPMCTPLCRKDIVRLRQHAYTFTEKSDGIRVVVVSMWKPRFPSWMADDTAGASASSVNLSHLTSILALEQARRALHRLTDQSKEAAARVSLSLGGRSCSLEPLSKLEPCESECFTLTVATDTDDASFSAVTLQRHQRGRHFTYAVDRSLDAVYLFMDDHTTLGYHTFVLDAELMSVHRSATTSPGVPRLVLGAFDLFSYAGAADRVLVNLAACTMAERYDALKTLVQTCALPVTSDECGYVSWYVKDMWALSDIEDCLAKLRYCTESQCFLYEGPYGPTENDGLIFTPNDFPVAVGSSNVQLKWKWRHLLSIDWLLQASDKQPDMYIVSLFFMKKNYGYREDVAGHWRLRKPMRILNPRGFEVPVDAAVVAECAFDSETQQWYIQRLRPDKLGANSIITAISVYESLVENISLPHLLELLQVKTAEAKRQADTLECAARPRVGAADASGMVSSIVDAAEAEKFVTAKLALRAIRESRGNAELYLNAYTNSTNKAVMHPLPFPLRKIRDCIGLGYHPGAGSEALVPSLEEALYIQLANAGGCYAWSDYVVDASYDGDSGYWEVIHTNPHGNNKEAIFDNVIEHLDWLLRHRTAPEAATLLQRRRDAPLVVSRPPSFEATQHTNRHYSSVAKELVNAERSDLRRFNNWVKSVLLTTTAAAIRDALKPPAKLHVLDVCGGRGGDLLKWQHIRPAFLFMTDASVECVAEAAARYSTSEGQSVKVAHGKKGFPAFFAVHDAFDESSGLREDLLKRGPFQLTSCQFSMHYGCRSKEGMRYFVKAIADSLAPHGRFIGTTVSDAELLIRAKEHGAEFGNDVYDVRFSAETFAELKSVNFEPSTLSFGTPYVARVERSVQDMTEYVVPWDAFVALCAEHQLTLMLEDNFMHYYDQHKDTKAGNAMALEQCRKRSSNGDVVDSPLSPSERAAVGLYRLFVFEKTKVKLSRCGPAEGRQGRRAE
;
A
#
# COMPACT_ATOMS: atom_id res chain seq x y z
N MET A 1 -10.12 -21.38 27.00
CA MET A 1 -8.66 -21.19 26.84
C MET A 1 -8.47 -20.33 25.63
N GLN A 2 -8.01 -19.08 25.78
CA GLN A 2 -7.64 -18.30 24.61
C GLN A 2 -6.24 -18.74 24.17
N LEU A 3 -6.14 -19.27 22.95
CA LEU A 3 -4.87 -19.64 22.35
C LEU A 3 -4.09 -18.36 22.03
N GLN A 4 -2.88 -18.20 22.58
CA GLN A 4 -2.11 -16.96 22.44
C GLN A 4 -1.13 -17.00 21.27
N ASN A 5 -0.31 -18.05 21.21
CA ASN A 5 0.71 -18.28 20.20
C ASN A 5 1.10 -19.77 20.20
N LEU A 6 1.87 -20.20 19.20
CA LEU A 6 2.30 -21.60 19.11
C LEU A 6 3.26 -22.00 20.23
N LYS A 7 4.02 -21.06 20.79
CA LYS A 7 4.90 -21.31 21.94
C LYS A 7 4.13 -21.86 23.13
N ALA A 8 3.07 -21.15 23.54
CA ALA A 8 2.21 -21.55 24.65
C ALA A 8 1.53 -22.90 24.39
N VAL A 9 1.14 -23.18 23.13
CA VAL A 9 0.58 -24.48 22.75
C VAL A 9 1.61 -25.60 22.86
N SER A 10 2.85 -25.34 22.47
CA SER A 10 3.96 -26.32 22.54
C SER A 10 4.42 -26.62 23.96
N GLU A 11 4.26 -25.65 24.87
CA GLU A 11 4.57 -25.78 26.29
C GLU A 11 3.43 -26.44 27.08
N LEU A 12 2.22 -26.48 26.52
CA LEU A 12 1.10 -27.21 27.11
C LEU A 12 1.41 -28.72 27.08
N ASN A 13 1.11 -29.43 28.17
CA ASN A 13 1.47 -30.85 28.35
C ASN A 13 2.98 -31.14 28.20
N LYS A 14 3.86 -30.20 28.62
CA LYS A 14 5.33 -30.42 28.58
C LYS A 14 5.74 -31.76 29.23
N ASP A 15 5.10 -32.13 30.33
CA ASP A 15 5.38 -33.34 31.10
C ASP A 15 4.79 -34.63 30.49
N LYS A 16 3.96 -34.52 29.45
CA LYS A 16 3.31 -35.64 28.76
C LYS A 16 3.50 -35.54 27.25
N PRO A 17 4.68 -35.93 26.71
CA PRO A 17 5.03 -35.76 25.29
C PRO A 17 4.01 -36.33 24.30
N HIS A 18 3.38 -37.46 24.65
CA HIS A 18 2.33 -38.12 23.84
C HIS A 18 1.00 -37.33 23.76
N ARG A 19 0.87 -36.21 24.47
CA ARG A 19 -0.30 -35.31 24.46
C ARG A 19 0.01 -33.94 23.86
N ARG A 20 1.22 -33.74 23.32
CA ARG A 20 1.61 -32.47 22.69
C ARG A 20 1.12 -32.43 21.24
N TRP A 21 0.50 -31.33 20.84
CA TRP A 21 0.13 -31.10 19.44
C TRP A 21 1.31 -30.69 18.57
N CYS A 22 2.22 -29.89 19.14
CA CYS A 22 3.41 -29.43 18.43
C CYS A 22 4.61 -29.26 19.38
N CYS A 23 5.81 -29.16 18.80
CA CYS A 23 7.02 -28.78 19.51
C CYS A 23 7.88 -27.84 18.66
N GLN A 24 8.74 -27.05 19.32
CA GLN A 24 9.66 -26.15 18.61
C GLN A 24 10.71 -26.95 17.83
N ALA A 25 10.79 -26.72 16.51
CA ALA A 25 11.75 -27.37 15.64
C ALA A 25 13.15 -26.73 15.77
N ASN A 26 14.21 -27.55 15.68
CA ASN A 26 15.61 -27.07 15.77
C ASN A 26 16.48 -27.53 14.58
N ASP A 27 17.71 -27.01 14.50
CA ASP A 27 18.63 -27.29 13.39
C ASP A 27 19.11 -28.76 13.37
N ALA A 28 19.19 -29.40 14.54
CA ALA A 28 19.51 -30.83 14.65
C ALA A 28 18.41 -31.70 14.01
N TRP A 29 17.14 -31.34 14.23
CA TRP A 29 16.01 -31.98 13.59
C TRP A 29 16.02 -31.79 12.07
N HIS A 30 16.24 -30.55 11.61
CA HIS A 30 16.37 -30.25 10.19
C HIS A 30 17.45 -31.12 9.52
N SER A 31 18.63 -31.18 10.13
CA SER A 31 19.75 -31.97 9.62
C SER A 31 19.47 -33.48 9.65
N ALA A 32 18.76 -33.98 10.66
CA ALA A 32 18.47 -35.40 10.78
C ALA A 32 17.43 -35.88 9.76
N ILE A 33 16.41 -35.07 9.46
CA ILE A 33 15.31 -35.45 8.57
C ILE A 33 15.56 -35.03 7.11
N HIS A 34 16.01 -33.80 6.88
CA HIS A 34 15.99 -33.15 5.55
C HIS A 34 17.36 -33.04 4.86
N ALA A 35 18.45 -33.54 5.44
CA ALA A 35 19.79 -33.40 4.83
C ALA A 35 20.08 -34.34 3.64
N ASP A 36 19.36 -35.45 3.50
CA ASP A 36 19.56 -36.46 2.45
C ASP A 36 18.25 -36.74 1.69
N ASP A 37 18.27 -36.54 0.36
CA ASP A 37 17.04 -36.40 -0.43
C ASP A 37 16.35 -37.69 -0.89
N ASP A 38 16.98 -38.88 -0.89
CA ASP A 38 16.32 -40.05 -1.49
C ASP A 38 16.77 -41.43 -0.93
N THR A 39 17.43 -41.51 0.23
CA THR A 39 17.84 -42.78 0.85
C THR A 39 17.01 -43.15 2.07
N ASP A 40 16.90 -44.46 2.33
CA ASP A 40 16.34 -45.03 3.56
C ASP A 40 16.96 -44.34 4.78
N VAL A 41 16.12 -44.01 5.78
CA VAL A 41 16.64 -43.49 7.03
C VAL A 41 17.46 -44.61 7.69
N SER A 42 18.79 -44.47 7.62
CA SER A 42 19.71 -45.45 8.19
C SER A 42 19.53 -45.55 9.70
N GLU A 43 19.97 -46.65 10.29
CA GLU A 43 19.97 -46.82 11.76
C GLU A 43 20.67 -45.67 12.50
N LEU A 44 21.74 -45.15 11.90
CA LEU A 44 22.48 -43.99 12.41
C LEU A 44 21.65 -42.70 12.30
N GLN A 45 20.98 -42.50 11.18
CA GLN A 45 20.11 -41.33 10.98
C GLN A 45 18.90 -41.38 11.91
N MET A 46 18.29 -42.55 12.13
CA MET A 46 17.22 -42.73 13.13
C MET A 46 17.69 -42.39 14.54
N ALA A 47 18.91 -42.76 14.94
CA ALA A 47 19.47 -42.35 16.22
C ALA A 47 19.59 -40.83 16.35
N ASN A 48 20.01 -40.14 15.28
CA ASN A 48 20.06 -38.67 15.25
C ASN A 48 18.66 -38.04 15.32
N VAL A 49 17.67 -38.63 14.64
CA VAL A 49 16.25 -38.19 14.70
C VAL A 49 15.71 -38.26 16.13
N GLU A 50 16.02 -39.34 16.85
CA GLU A 50 15.60 -39.52 18.24
C GLU A 50 16.26 -38.51 19.18
N VAL A 51 17.57 -38.34 19.10
CA VAL A 51 18.30 -37.36 19.91
C VAL A 51 17.77 -35.94 19.62
N ALA A 52 17.49 -35.63 18.35
CA ALA A 52 16.91 -34.36 17.96
C ALA A 52 15.51 -34.15 18.58
N LEU A 53 14.60 -35.14 18.50
CA LEU A 53 13.27 -35.03 19.11
C LEU A 53 13.33 -34.93 20.63
N GLU A 54 14.17 -35.71 21.30
CA GLU A 54 14.36 -35.62 22.75
C GLU A 54 14.87 -34.23 23.16
N GLY A 55 15.77 -33.63 22.37
CA GLY A 55 16.22 -32.25 22.54
C GLY A 55 15.11 -31.20 22.35
N MET A 56 14.21 -31.41 21.38
CA MET A 56 13.02 -30.55 21.17
C MET A 56 12.00 -30.70 22.30
N LEU A 57 11.77 -31.92 22.80
CA LEU A 57 10.80 -32.19 23.86
C LEU A 57 11.28 -31.69 25.23
N SER A 58 12.56 -31.84 25.55
CA SER A 58 13.15 -31.36 26.82
C SER A 58 13.27 -29.83 26.89
N GLY A 59 13.33 -29.16 25.74
CA GLY A 59 13.59 -27.71 25.65
C GLY A 59 15.05 -27.35 25.95
N ALA A 60 15.97 -28.32 25.80
CA ALA A 60 17.41 -28.13 26.03
C ALA A 60 18.15 -27.52 24.81
N SER A 61 17.45 -27.30 23.69
CA SER A 61 18.04 -26.76 22.46
C SER A 61 17.93 -25.23 22.36
N LEU A 62 18.97 -24.60 21.82
CA LEU A 62 19.01 -23.15 21.57
C LEU A 62 18.04 -22.77 20.43
N PRO A 63 17.56 -21.51 20.39
CA PRO A 63 16.72 -21.02 19.30
C PRO A 63 17.40 -21.23 17.95
N SER A 64 16.69 -21.86 17.02
CA SER A 64 17.19 -22.23 15.69
C SER A 64 16.98 -21.08 14.70
N SER A 65 18.05 -20.67 14.02
CA SER A 65 17.98 -19.67 12.94
C SER A 65 17.89 -20.32 11.57
N GLU A 66 18.49 -21.50 11.35
CA GLU A 66 18.53 -22.11 10.01
C GLU A 66 17.21 -22.79 9.67
N MET A 67 16.60 -23.52 10.61
CA MET A 67 15.27 -24.14 10.40
C MET A 67 14.21 -23.08 10.08
N LEU A 68 14.19 -21.98 10.82
CA LEU A 68 13.27 -20.87 10.58
C LEU A 68 13.46 -20.27 9.19
N GLN A 69 14.71 -19.98 8.80
CA GLN A 69 14.99 -19.49 7.44
C GLN A 69 14.62 -20.52 6.36
N CYS A 70 14.83 -21.81 6.60
CA CYS A 70 14.45 -22.87 5.66
C CYS A 70 12.94 -22.91 5.42
N VAL A 71 12.14 -22.92 6.49
CA VAL A 71 10.68 -22.92 6.39
C VAL A 71 10.17 -21.62 5.76
N LEU A 72 10.72 -20.46 6.11
CA LEU A 72 10.33 -19.19 5.51
C LEU A 72 10.69 -19.09 4.03
N ARG A 73 11.78 -19.72 3.58
CA ARG A 73 12.11 -19.83 2.15
C ARG A 73 11.07 -20.63 1.38
N HIS A 74 10.60 -21.74 1.94
CA HIS A 74 9.52 -22.53 1.33
C HIS A 74 8.18 -21.78 1.38
N ALA A 75 7.87 -21.12 2.50
CA ALA A 75 6.63 -20.39 2.69
C ALA A 75 6.49 -19.15 1.78
N ASN A 76 7.61 -18.53 1.41
CA ASN A 76 7.61 -17.31 0.63
C ASN A 76 7.49 -17.59 -0.88
N VAL A 77 6.27 -17.51 -1.38
CA VAL A 77 5.92 -17.70 -2.79
C VAL A 77 6.00 -16.42 -3.63
N THR A 78 6.43 -15.30 -3.03
CA THR A 78 6.49 -13.99 -3.68
C THR A 78 7.91 -13.61 -4.11
N THR A 79 8.05 -12.54 -4.89
CA THR A 79 9.38 -12.00 -5.26
C THR A 79 10.10 -11.26 -4.13
N ASN A 80 9.45 -11.11 -2.96
CA ASN A 80 10.05 -10.48 -1.79
C ASN A 80 11.16 -11.39 -1.23
N THR A 81 12.33 -10.84 -0.88
CA THR A 81 13.42 -11.60 -0.26
C THR A 81 13.55 -11.32 1.25
N ASN A 82 12.67 -10.48 1.81
CA ASN A 82 12.67 -10.17 3.22
C ASN A 82 11.93 -11.24 4.05
N TYR A 83 12.67 -12.18 4.62
CA TYR A 83 12.14 -13.23 5.49
C TYR A 83 11.80 -12.74 6.92
N ALA A 84 11.94 -11.44 7.22
CA ALA A 84 11.54 -10.88 8.52
C ALA A 84 10.04 -10.52 8.60
N GLU A 85 9.27 -10.78 7.54
CA GLU A 85 7.84 -10.49 7.48
C GLU A 85 7.02 -11.77 7.35
N PHE A 86 5.82 -11.76 7.94
CA PHE A 86 4.94 -12.92 7.90
C PHE A 86 4.48 -13.20 6.47
N PRO A 87 4.59 -14.44 5.93
CA PRO A 87 4.39 -14.71 4.51
C PRO A 87 2.97 -14.43 3.99
N GLY A 88 1.95 -14.48 4.85
CA GLY A 88 0.55 -14.25 4.46
C GLY A 88 0.10 -12.78 4.47
N PRO A 89 -0.90 -12.40 3.66
CA PRO A 89 -1.39 -11.03 3.57
C PRO A 89 -2.18 -10.60 4.82
N MET A 90 -2.00 -9.34 5.26
CA MET A 90 -2.68 -8.78 6.44
C MET A 90 -3.91 -7.96 6.04
N CYS A 91 -5.09 -8.31 6.56
CA CYS A 91 -6.34 -7.61 6.25
C CYS A 91 -6.41 -6.20 6.87
N THR A 92 -6.98 -5.27 6.11
CA THR A 92 -7.32 -3.91 6.56
C THR A 92 -8.76 -3.88 7.13
N PRO A 93 -9.06 -3.09 8.17
CA PRO A 93 -10.43 -2.91 8.64
C PRO A 93 -11.38 -2.46 7.53
N LEU A 94 -12.58 -3.02 7.48
CA LEU A 94 -13.64 -2.62 6.56
C LEU A 94 -14.17 -1.23 6.95
N CYS A 95 -14.16 -0.31 5.99
CA CYS A 95 -14.75 1.02 6.12
C CYS A 95 -15.94 1.20 5.16
N ARG A 96 -16.79 2.20 5.41
CA ARG A 96 -17.95 2.57 4.56
C ARG A 96 -17.57 2.84 3.12
N LYS A 97 -16.42 3.48 2.90
CA LYS A 97 -15.90 3.73 1.54
C LYS A 97 -15.66 2.45 0.75
N ASP A 98 -15.39 1.33 1.42
CA ASP A 98 -15.11 0.05 0.77
C ASP A 98 -16.39 -0.66 0.29
N ILE A 99 -17.57 -0.24 0.75
CA ILE A 99 -18.86 -0.81 0.37
C ILE A 99 -19.08 -0.72 -1.14
N VAL A 100 -18.68 0.39 -1.76
CA VAL A 100 -18.78 0.55 -3.23
C VAL A 100 -17.96 -0.52 -3.93
N ARG A 101 -16.75 -0.80 -3.44
CA ARG A 101 -15.87 -1.84 -3.99
C ARG A 101 -16.48 -3.23 -3.81
N LEU A 102 -16.99 -3.55 -2.62
CA LEU A 102 -17.65 -4.84 -2.31
C LEU A 102 -18.87 -5.10 -3.20
N ARG A 103 -19.58 -4.04 -3.63
CA ARG A 103 -20.71 -4.16 -4.57
C ARG A 103 -20.29 -4.30 -6.03
N GLN A 104 -19.15 -3.69 -6.42
CA GLN A 104 -18.71 -3.63 -7.81
C GLN A 104 -17.84 -4.81 -8.25
N HIS A 105 -17.15 -5.46 -7.32
CA HIS A 105 -16.21 -6.54 -7.61
C HIS A 105 -16.66 -7.83 -6.93
N ALA A 106 -16.26 -8.98 -7.50
CA ALA A 106 -16.54 -10.27 -6.91
C ALA A 106 -15.70 -10.47 -5.62
N TYR A 107 -16.38 -10.69 -4.50
CA TYR A 107 -15.79 -11.03 -3.21
C TYR A 107 -16.36 -12.35 -2.69
N THR A 108 -15.50 -13.14 -2.07
CA THR A 108 -15.90 -14.21 -1.16
C THR A 108 -15.66 -13.74 0.27
N PHE A 109 -16.36 -14.35 1.22
CA PHE A 109 -16.15 -14.06 2.63
C PHE A 109 -16.19 -15.33 3.48
N THR A 110 -15.55 -15.28 4.65
CA THR A 110 -15.49 -16.38 5.61
C THR A 110 -15.61 -15.84 7.03
N GLU A 111 -15.97 -16.71 7.97
CA GLU A 111 -15.97 -16.37 9.38
C GLU A 111 -14.55 -16.02 9.84
N LYS A 112 -14.45 -14.93 10.60
CA LYS A 112 -13.19 -14.58 11.27
C LYS A 112 -13.13 -15.31 12.60
N SER A 113 -12.27 -16.32 12.70
CA SER A 113 -12.11 -17.06 13.95
C SER A 113 -11.17 -16.31 14.89
N ASP A 114 -11.30 -16.59 16.19
CA ASP A 114 -10.37 -16.14 17.22
C ASP A 114 -9.36 -17.25 17.51
N GLY A 115 -8.37 -17.39 16.63
CA GLY A 115 -7.32 -18.42 16.72
C GLY A 115 -5.91 -17.88 16.46
N ILE A 116 -4.95 -18.80 16.43
CA ILE A 116 -3.57 -18.48 16.04
C ILE A 116 -3.49 -18.64 14.51
N ARG A 117 -3.36 -17.53 13.78
CA ARG A 117 -3.05 -17.58 12.35
C ARG A 117 -1.65 -18.13 12.13
N VAL A 118 -1.53 -19.13 11.25
CA VAL A 118 -0.30 -19.84 10.95
C VAL A 118 -0.14 -20.04 9.44
N VAL A 119 1.08 -19.92 8.95
CA VAL A 119 1.45 -20.48 7.64
C VAL A 119 2.04 -21.85 7.87
N VAL A 120 1.52 -22.83 7.13
CA VAL A 120 1.90 -24.23 7.26
C VAL A 120 2.70 -24.65 6.04
N VAL A 121 3.87 -25.24 6.27
CA VAL A 121 4.78 -25.79 5.26
C VAL A 121 4.92 -27.28 5.52
N SER A 122 4.56 -28.10 4.54
CA SER A 122 4.69 -29.56 4.64
C SER A 122 5.83 -30.05 3.76
N MET A 123 6.76 -30.81 4.36
CA MET A 123 7.93 -31.35 3.67
C MET A 123 7.90 -32.88 3.67
N TRP A 124 8.10 -33.49 2.50
CA TRP A 124 8.04 -34.93 2.33
C TRP A 124 9.36 -35.63 2.62
N LYS A 125 9.29 -36.72 3.41
CA LYS A 125 10.37 -37.71 3.52
C LYS A 125 9.88 -39.02 2.87
N PRO A 126 10.53 -39.53 1.80
CA PRO A 126 10.03 -40.67 1.04
C PRO A 126 10.05 -42.01 1.78
N ARG A 127 10.97 -42.18 2.75
CA ARG A 127 11.12 -43.41 3.52
C ARG A 127 11.31 -43.07 4.99
N PHE A 128 10.27 -43.22 5.79
CA PHE A 128 10.28 -43.05 7.24
C PHE A 128 9.61 -44.25 7.91
N PRO A 129 10.04 -44.66 9.11
CA PRO A 129 9.40 -45.77 9.82
C PRO A 129 7.91 -45.49 10.10
N SER A 130 7.09 -46.49 9.80
CA SER A 130 5.65 -46.48 10.06
C SER A 130 5.23 -47.83 10.65
N TRP A 131 4.27 -47.80 11.56
CA TRP A 131 3.82 -48.96 12.32
C TRP A 131 2.31 -49.12 12.16
N MET A 132 1.87 -50.29 11.72
CA MET A 132 0.45 -50.60 11.51
C MET A 132 0.05 -51.84 12.27
N ALA A 133 -1.15 -51.83 12.85
CA ALA A 133 -1.78 -53.01 13.42
C ALA A 133 -2.45 -53.86 12.32
N ASP A 134 -2.48 -55.17 12.49
CA ASP A 134 -3.17 -56.10 11.57
C ASP A 134 -4.71 -56.05 11.77
N ASP A 135 -5.47 -55.89 10.69
CA ASP A 135 -6.90 -55.51 10.68
C ASP A 135 -7.86 -56.60 11.24
N THR A 136 -7.35 -57.77 11.62
CA THR A 136 -8.16 -58.90 12.09
C THR A 136 -8.52 -58.85 13.59
N ALA A 137 -7.91 -57.94 14.36
CA ALA A 137 -8.19 -57.77 15.79
C ALA A 137 -9.14 -56.58 16.04
N GLY A 138 -10.45 -56.88 16.18
CA GLY A 138 -11.46 -55.88 16.54
C GLY A 138 -11.15 -55.11 17.84
N ALA A 139 -11.57 -53.84 17.85
CA ALA A 139 -11.82 -52.92 18.98
C ALA A 139 -10.70 -52.63 20.00
N SER A 140 -9.54 -53.31 19.99
CA SER A 140 -8.52 -53.16 21.05
C SER A 140 -7.25 -52.41 20.62
N ALA A 141 -6.94 -52.37 19.31
CA ALA A 141 -5.88 -51.54 18.71
C ALA A 141 -6.24 -50.03 18.63
N SER A 142 -7.51 -49.68 18.84
CA SER A 142 -8.02 -48.29 18.79
C SER A 142 -7.61 -47.41 19.99
N SER A 143 -6.93 -47.98 20.99
CA SER A 143 -6.60 -47.32 22.26
C SER A 143 -5.26 -46.56 22.28
N VAL A 144 -4.42 -46.72 21.25
CA VAL A 144 -3.08 -46.09 21.19
C VAL A 144 -2.82 -45.51 19.79
N ASN A 145 -2.43 -44.25 19.72
CA ASN A 145 -2.08 -43.59 18.46
C ASN A 145 -0.68 -44.00 17.99
N LEU A 146 -0.62 -44.90 17.00
CA LEU A 146 0.62 -45.42 16.41
C LEU A 146 1.27 -44.46 15.40
N SER A 147 0.54 -43.46 14.86
CA SER A 147 1.08 -42.51 13.87
C SER A 147 1.70 -41.26 14.50
N HIS A 148 1.39 -40.98 15.78
CA HIS A 148 2.01 -39.91 16.55
C HIS A 148 3.52 -40.10 16.64
N LEU A 149 4.29 -39.03 16.42
CA LEU A 149 5.74 -39.10 16.26
C LEU A 149 6.45 -39.72 17.47
N THR A 150 6.02 -39.38 18.69
CA THR A 150 6.59 -39.98 19.92
C THR A 150 6.36 -41.48 20.02
N SER A 151 5.22 -41.98 19.50
CA SER A 151 4.91 -43.41 19.50
C SER A 151 5.81 -44.17 18.53
N ILE A 152 6.04 -43.61 17.34
CA ILE A 152 6.94 -44.20 16.34
C ILE A 152 8.37 -44.29 16.89
N LEU A 153 8.86 -43.23 17.53
CA LEU A 153 10.21 -43.26 18.09
C LEU A 153 10.33 -44.24 19.27
N ALA A 154 9.33 -44.33 20.14
CA ALA A 154 9.32 -45.32 21.22
C ALA A 154 9.35 -46.77 20.67
N LEU A 155 8.62 -47.04 19.58
CA LEU A 155 8.63 -48.33 18.89
C LEU A 155 9.98 -48.61 18.21
N GLU A 156 10.59 -47.63 17.55
CA GLU A 156 11.93 -47.80 16.95
C GLU A 156 13.03 -48.01 17.99
N GLN A 157 12.97 -47.30 19.13
CA GLN A 157 13.86 -47.52 20.27
C GLN A 157 13.69 -48.95 20.82
N ALA A 158 12.45 -49.38 21.04
CA ALA A 158 12.17 -50.74 21.52
C ALA A 158 12.63 -51.82 20.52
N ARG A 159 12.42 -51.61 19.22
CA ARG A 159 12.88 -52.50 18.15
C ARG A 159 14.40 -52.66 18.15
N ARG A 160 15.16 -51.57 18.25
CA ARG A 160 16.64 -51.64 18.29
C ARG A 160 17.15 -52.29 19.58
N ALA A 161 16.46 -52.07 20.71
CA ALA A 161 16.77 -52.77 21.95
C ALA A 161 16.51 -54.28 21.84
N LEU A 162 15.42 -54.69 21.19
CA LEU A 162 15.12 -56.09 20.91
C LEU A 162 16.20 -56.74 20.05
N HIS A 163 16.60 -56.13 18.93
CA HIS A 163 17.66 -56.64 18.06
C HIS A 163 18.99 -56.86 18.81
N ARG A 164 19.37 -55.91 19.69
CA ARG A 164 20.56 -56.07 20.55
C ARG A 164 20.44 -57.24 21.53
N LEU A 165 19.25 -57.49 22.07
CA LEU A 165 18.99 -58.60 23.00
C LEU A 165 18.97 -59.96 22.30
N THR A 166 18.43 -60.03 21.08
CA THR A 166 18.41 -61.26 20.27
C THR A 166 19.79 -61.64 19.73
N ASP A 167 20.65 -60.67 19.42
CA ASP A 167 22.04 -60.94 19.04
C ASP A 167 22.89 -61.47 20.21
N GLN A 168 22.52 -61.11 21.46
CA GLN A 168 23.26 -61.47 22.67
C GLN A 168 22.75 -62.74 23.37
N SER A 169 21.52 -63.18 23.13
CA SER A 169 20.90 -64.31 23.83
C SER A 169 20.32 -65.35 22.85
N LYS A 170 20.84 -66.57 22.89
CA LYS A 170 20.53 -67.62 21.90
C LYS A 170 19.22 -68.40 22.13
N GLU A 171 18.33 -68.06 23.08
CA GLU A 171 17.11 -68.87 23.29
C GLU A 171 16.01 -68.32 24.23
N ALA A 172 15.99 -67.03 24.60
CA ALA A 172 14.90 -66.47 25.44
C ALA A 172 13.97 -65.54 24.63
N ALA A 173 12.67 -65.56 24.91
CA ALA A 173 11.69 -64.62 24.34
C ALA A 173 12.05 -63.18 24.77
N ALA A 174 12.77 -62.46 23.90
CA ALA A 174 13.17 -61.09 24.16
C ALA A 174 11.94 -60.18 24.19
N ARG A 175 11.73 -59.49 25.31
CA ARG A 175 10.63 -58.54 25.55
C ARG A 175 11.20 -57.21 25.99
N VAL A 176 10.76 -56.11 25.38
CA VAL A 176 11.13 -54.74 25.78
C VAL A 176 9.89 -53.99 26.22
N SER A 177 9.95 -53.38 27.41
CA SER A 177 8.90 -52.49 27.91
C SER A 177 9.05 -51.09 27.32
N LEU A 178 7.94 -50.47 26.96
CA LEU A 178 7.86 -49.11 26.43
C LEU A 178 6.57 -48.42 26.88
N SER A 179 6.47 -47.11 26.69
CA SER A 179 5.22 -46.38 26.93
C SER A 179 4.69 -45.78 25.63
N LEU A 180 3.44 -46.09 25.30
CA LEU A 180 2.72 -45.54 24.15
C LEU A 180 1.43 -44.89 24.63
N GLY A 181 1.18 -43.63 24.24
CA GLY A 181 0.00 -42.90 24.67
C GLY A 181 -0.14 -42.75 26.20
N GLY A 182 0.96 -42.84 26.95
CA GLY A 182 0.95 -42.82 28.42
C GLY A 182 0.57 -44.15 29.08
N ARG A 183 0.33 -45.21 28.30
CA ARG A 183 0.08 -46.57 28.79
C ARG A 183 1.39 -47.36 28.83
N SER A 184 1.47 -48.34 29.73
CA SER A 184 2.58 -49.29 29.76
C SER A 184 2.33 -50.39 28.72
N CYS A 185 3.30 -50.59 27.84
CA CYS A 185 3.25 -51.57 26.76
C CYS A 185 4.50 -52.43 26.77
N SER A 186 4.45 -53.57 26.08
CA SER A 186 5.64 -54.37 25.80
C SER A 186 5.63 -54.89 24.39
N LEU A 187 6.80 -54.89 23.75
CA LEU A 187 7.02 -55.33 22.38
C LEU A 187 7.85 -56.61 22.37
N GLU A 188 7.42 -57.58 21.57
CA GLU A 188 8.09 -58.88 21.37
C GLU A 188 8.14 -59.22 19.87
N PRO A 189 9.18 -59.89 19.36
CA PRO A 189 9.24 -60.32 17.96
C PRO A 189 8.27 -61.47 17.70
N LEU A 190 7.57 -61.45 16.56
CA LEU A 190 6.62 -62.52 16.19
C LEU A 190 7.38 -63.73 15.59
N SER A 191 7.42 -64.85 16.32
CA SER A 191 8.08 -66.07 15.86
C SER A 191 7.26 -66.82 14.81
N LYS A 192 7.70 -66.74 13.54
CA LYS A 192 7.23 -67.42 12.31
C LYS A 192 6.09 -66.73 11.54
N LEU A 193 6.45 -66.19 10.37
CA LEU A 193 5.65 -66.22 9.14
C LEU A 193 6.59 -66.25 7.92
N GLU A 194 6.10 -66.81 6.82
CA GLU A 194 6.71 -66.94 5.48
C GLU A 194 7.43 -65.66 5.01
N PRO A 195 8.42 -65.75 4.08
CA PRO A 195 9.31 -64.65 3.73
C PRO A 195 8.53 -63.44 3.21
N CYS A 196 8.24 -62.48 4.09
CA CYS A 196 7.70 -61.17 3.79
C CYS A 196 8.76 -60.13 4.16
N GLU A 197 8.92 -59.10 3.33
CA GLU A 197 9.93 -58.05 3.46
C GLU A 197 9.74 -57.10 4.67
N SER A 198 8.80 -57.38 5.59
CA SER A 198 8.40 -56.49 6.69
C SER A 198 8.60 -57.14 8.07
N GLU A 199 9.19 -56.39 9.03
CA GLU A 199 9.38 -56.86 10.42
C GLU A 199 8.04 -56.88 11.18
N CYS A 200 7.70 -58.01 11.80
CA CYS A 200 6.44 -58.21 12.55
C CYS A 200 6.70 -58.39 14.05
N PHE A 201 5.87 -57.76 14.88
CA PHE A 201 5.98 -57.75 16.33
C PHE A 201 4.62 -57.96 17.00
N THR A 202 4.62 -58.50 18.20
CA THR A 202 3.45 -58.52 19.09
C THR A 202 3.55 -57.36 20.06
N LEU A 203 2.59 -56.42 20.02
CA LEU A 203 2.43 -55.37 21.02
C LEU A 203 1.40 -55.84 22.04
N THR A 204 1.79 -55.88 23.32
CA THR A 204 0.87 -56.10 24.43
C THR A 204 0.59 -54.78 25.15
N VAL A 205 -0.68 -54.38 25.22
CA VAL A 205 -1.13 -53.13 25.87
C VAL A 205 -1.89 -53.46 27.15
N ALA A 206 -1.58 -52.76 28.25
CA ALA A 206 -2.34 -52.85 29.49
C ALA A 206 -3.73 -52.21 29.33
N THR A 207 -4.79 -52.91 29.74
CA THR A 207 -6.16 -52.36 29.74
C THR A 207 -6.42 -51.54 31.00
N ASP A 208 -7.38 -50.60 30.94
CA ASP A 208 -7.70 -49.67 32.04
C ASP A 208 -8.49 -50.32 33.20
N THR A 209 -8.77 -51.63 33.15
CA THR A 209 -9.50 -52.37 34.18
C THR A 209 -8.56 -53.13 35.11
N ASP A 210 -8.76 -53.01 36.42
CA ASP A 210 -7.96 -53.55 37.54
C ASP A 210 -7.82 -55.10 37.63
N ASP A 211 -7.96 -55.84 36.53
CA ASP A 211 -7.66 -57.28 36.46
C ASP A 211 -6.80 -57.59 35.23
N ALA A 212 -5.83 -58.48 35.43
CA ALA A 212 -4.73 -58.94 34.56
C ALA A 212 -5.09 -59.35 33.11
N SER A 213 -5.74 -58.46 32.36
CA SER A 213 -6.18 -58.64 30.98
C SER A 213 -5.38 -57.71 30.07
N PHE A 214 -4.59 -58.32 29.18
CA PHE A 214 -3.80 -57.60 28.21
C PHE A 214 -4.39 -57.81 26.81
N SER A 215 -4.48 -56.76 26.00
CA SER A 215 -4.75 -56.91 24.58
C SER A 215 -3.42 -57.07 23.83
N ALA A 216 -3.30 -58.15 23.08
CA ALA A 216 -2.17 -58.39 22.19
C ALA A 216 -2.58 -58.07 20.75
N VAL A 217 -1.78 -57.27 20.06
CA VAL A 217 -2.00 -56.86 18.67
C VAL A 217 -0.73 -57.10 17.87
N THR A 218 -0.86 -57.70 16.69
CA THR A 218 0.25 -57.84 15.75
C THR A 218 0.51 -56.49 15.08
N LEU A 219 1.74 -56.00 15.21
CA LEU A 219 2.24 -54.82 14.51
C LEU A 219 3.16 -55.21 13.36
N GLN A 220 3.01 -54.55 12.24
CA GLN A 220 3.93 -54.61 11.11
C GLN A 220 4.66 -53.29 10.95
N ARG A 221 5.98 -53.36 10.80
CA ARG A 221 6.81 -52.21 10.49
C ARG A 221 7.00 -52.07 8.99
N HIS A 222 6.76 -50.86 8.49
CA HIS A 222 6.91 -50.48 7.09
C HIS A 222 7.80 -49.24 6.97
N GLN A 223 8.50 -49.10 5.84
CA GLN A 223 9.15 -47.84 5.44
C GLN A 223 8.26 -47.14 4.42
N ARG A 224 7.62 -46.05 4.83
CA ARG A 224 6.66 -45.31 3.98
C ARG A 224 6.98 -43.84 3.97
N GLY A 225 6.50 -43.16 2.94
CA GLY A 225 6.65 -41.72 2.88
C GLY A 225 5.78 -41.03 3.93
N ARG A 226 6.34 -40.00 4.56
CA ARG A 226 5.67 -39.20 5.59
C ARG A 226 5.88 -37.72 5.32
N HIS A 227 4.82 -36.94 5.50
CA HIS A 227 4.93 -35.48 5.59
C HIS A 227 5.32 -35.05 7.00
N PHE A 228 6.28 -34.15 7.09
CA PHE A 228 6.60 -33.39 8.29
C PHE A 228 6.08 -31.97 8.12
N THR A 229 5.10 -31.62 8.95
CA THR A 229 4.37 -30.37 8.82
C THR A 229 4.85 -29.35 9.85
N TYR A 230 5.30 -28.21 9.35
CA TYR A 230 5.82 -27.10 10.12
C TYR A 230 4.86 -25.92 10.07
N ALA A 231 4.71 -25.21 11.18
CA ALA A 231 3.90 -24.01 11.29
C ALA A 231 4.72 -22.84 11.82
N VAL A 232 4.49 -21.67 11.24
CA VAL A 232 4.97 -20.37 11.76
C VAL A 232 3.78 -19.47 12.03
N ASP A 233 3.74 -18.85 13.21
CA ASP A 233 2.74 -17.85 13.54
C ASP A 233 3.28 -16.43 13.32
N ARG A 234 2.47 -15.42 13.66
CA ARG A 234 2.83 -14.01 13.46
C ARG A 234 3.98 -13.51 14.34
N SER A 235 4.38 -14.24 15.38
CA SER A 235 5.54 -13.86 16.19
C SER A 235 6.84 -13.98 15.39
N LEU A 236 6.89 -14.94 14.46
CA LEU A 236 8.10 -15.34 13.73
C LEU A 236 9.29 -15.68 14.66
N ASP A 237 9.03 -15.99 15.93
CA ASP A 237 10.07 -16.29 16.92
C ASP A 237 10.70 -17.66 16.68
N ALA A 238 9.92 -18.62 16.18
CA ALA A 238 10.34 -20.00 15.95
C ALA A 238 9.42 -20.73 14.94
N VAL A 239 9.86 -21.91 14.53
CA VAL A 239 9.08 -22.90 13.78
C VAL A 239 8.58 -23.99 14.72
N TYR A 240 7.35 -24.45 14.51
CA TYR A 240 6.75 -25.52 15.30
C TYR A 240 6.41 -26.71 14.40
N LEU A 241 6.84 -27.90 14.78
CA LEU A 241 6.51 -29.17 14.13
C LEU A 241 5.24 -29.75 14.76
N PHE A 242 4.24 -30.08 13.95
CA PHE A 242 3.08 -30.87 14.37
C PHE A 242 3.48 -32.33 14.63
N MET A 243 2.96 -32.93 15.69
CA MET A 243 3.38 -34.27 16.17
C MET A 243 2.55 -35.41 15.57
N ASP A 244 1.36 -35.09 15.10
CA ASP A 244 0.45 -35.96 14.39
C ASP A 244 0.84 -36.18 12.93
N ASP A 245 0.11 -37.07 12.27
CA ASP A 245 0.34 -37.45 10.89
C ASP A 245 -0.73 -36.82 9.99
N HIS A 246 -0.29 -35.94 9.09
CA HIS A 246 -1.12 -35.29 8.08
C HIS A 246 -0.67 -35.67 6.66
N THR A 247 -0.08 -36.86 6.52
CA THR A 247 0.44 -37.34 5.25
C THR A 247 -0.64 -37.39 4.17
N THR A 248 -0.33 -36.81 3.01
CA THR A 248 -1.08 -36.97 1.77
C THR A 248 -0.16 -37.53 0.69
N LEU A 249 -0.58 -38.63 0.05
CA LEU A 249 0.22 -39.32 -0.97
C LEU A 249 0.22 -38.61 -2.33
N GLY A 250 -0.70 -37.65 -2.53
CA GLY A 250 -0.82 -36.91 -3.80
C GLY A 250 0.21 -35.79 -3.96
N TYR A 251 0.87 -35.38 -2.89
CA TYR A 251 1.71 -34.18 -2.85
C TYR A 251 3.09 -34.46 -2.26
N HIS A 252 4.10 -33.80 -2.81
CA HIS A 252 5.48 -33.81 -2.31
C HIS A 252 5.75 -32.66 -1.34
N THR A 253 5.16 -31.49 -1.56
CA THR A 253 5.23 -30.36 -0.62
C THR A 253 4.03 -29.46 -0.83
N PHE A 254 3.64 -28.71 0.19
CA PHE A 254 2.63 -27.66 0.07
C PHE A 254 2.79 -26.57 1.12
N VAL A 255 2.28 -25.40 0.78
CA VAL A 255 2.26 -24.20 1.62
C VAL A 255 0.85 -23.65 1.67
N LEU A 256 0.25 -23.61 2.86
CA LEU A 256 -1.11 -23.12 3.06
C LEU A 256 -1.19 -22.09 4.20
N ASP A 257 -2.21 -21.24 4.15
CA ASP A 257 -2.55 -20.27 5.19
C ASP A 257 -3.77 -20.80 5.97
N ALA A 258 -3.65 -20.80 7.29
CA ALA A 258 -4.61 -21.43 8.17
C ALA A 258 -4.72 -20.74 9.53
N GLU A 259 -5.73 -21.15 10.29
CA GLU A 259 -5.96 -20.69 11.65
C GLU A 259 -6.13 -21.88 12.59
N LEU A 260 -5.31 -21.93 13.64
CA LEU A 260 -5.39 -22.93 14.69
C LEU A 260 -6.34 -22.44 15.79
N MET A 261 -7.41 -23.19 16.02
CA MET A 261 -8.51 -22.83 16.91
C MET A 261 -8.72 -23.89 17.99
N SER A 262 -9.30 -23.48 19.11
CA SER A 262 -9.79 -24.41 20.14
C SER A 262 -11.29 -24.61 19.95
N VAL A 263 -11.74 -25.86 19.98
CA VAL A 263 -13.18 -26.15 20.04
C VAL A 263 -13.72 -25.71 21.40
N HIS A 264 -14.80 -24.94 21.37
CA HIS A 264 -15.46 -24.42 22.55
C HIS A 264 -16.18 -25.54 23.31
N ARG A 265 -16.03 -25.57 24.65
CA ARG A 265 -16.69 -26.52 25.55
C ARG A 265 -17.41 -25.75 26.66
N SER A 266 -18.64 -26.15 27.00
CA SER A 266 -19.41 -25.52 28.09
C SER A 266 -18.74 -25.78 29.44
N ALA A 267 -18.81 -24.80 30.33
CA ALA A 267 -18.26 -24.85 31.69
C ALA A 267 -18.85 -25.98 32.56
N THR A 268 -19.98 -26.56 32.15
CA THR A 268 -20.65 -27.69 32.83
C THR A 268 -20.01 -29.05 32.54
N THR A 269 -19.13 -29.14 31.53
CA THR A 269 -18.38 -30.36 31.23
C THR A 269 -17.08 -30.39 32.05
N SER A 270 -16.70 -31.57 32.56
CA SER A 270 -15.48 -31.77 33.36
C SER A 270 -14.23 -31.25 32.62
N PRO A 271 -13.19 -30.78 33.35
CA PRO A 271 -11.99 -30.18 32.74
C PRO A 271 -11.21 -31.22 31.93
N GLY A 272 -11.59 -31.38 30.66
CA GLY A 272 -10.90 -32.22 29.68
C GLY A 272 -9.82 -31.44 28.92
N VAL A 273 -8.85 -32.17 28.35
CA VAL A 273 -7.81 -31.61 27.48
C VAL A 273 -8.45 -30.88 26.28
N PRO A 274 -7.97 -29.67 25.87
CA PRO A 274 -8.57 -28.93 24.78
C PRO A 274 -8.49 -29.69 23.46
N ARG A 275 -9.53 -29.58 22.64
CA ARG A 275 -9.51 -30.13 21.27
C ARG A 275 -9.12 -29.02 20.31
N LEU A 276 -8.06 -29.23 19.54
CA LEU A 276 -7.56 -28.25 18.57
C LEU A 276 -7.96 -28.63 17.14
N VAL A 277 -8.27 -27.61 16.35
CA VAL A 277 -8.64 -27.75 14.93
C VAL A 277 -7.90 -26.71 14.10
N LEU A 278 -7.49 -27.09 12.90
CA LEU A 278 -6.81 -26.22 11.93
C LEU A 278 -7.74 -25.96 10.75
N GLY A 279 -8.28 -24.74 10.67
CA GLY A 279 -9.10 -24.31 9.54
C GLY A 279 -8.23 -23.63 8.49
N ALA A 280 -7.94 -24.32 7.39
CA ALA A 280 -7.22 -23.77 6.25
C ALA A 280 -8.16 -22.92 5.38
N PHE A 281 -7.66 -21.79 4.86
CA PHE A 281 -8.48 -20.86 4.07
C PHE A 281 -7.79 -20.33 2.80
N ASP A 282 -6.49 -20.59 2.61
CA ASP A 282 -5.80 -20.29 1.35
C ASP A 282 -4.65 -21.27 1.09
N LEU A 283 -4.28 -21.47 -0.18
CA LEU A 283 -3.17 -22.34 -0.62
C LEU A 283 -2.22 -21.54 -1.51
N PHE A 284 -0.96 -21.39 -1.09
CA PHE A 284 0.01 -20.54 -1.76
C PHE A 284 0.79 -21.29 -2.86
N SER A 285 1.18 -22.53 -2.59
CA SER A 285 1.89 -23.37 -3.57
C SER A 285 1.83 -24.84 -3.18
N TYR A 286 2.04 -25.72 -4.14
CA TYR A 286 2.24 -27.15 -3.91
C TYR A 286 3.15 -27.76 -4.97
N ALA A 287 3.65 -28.97 -4.73
CA ALA A 287 4.24 -29.82 -5.74
C ALA A 287 3.57 -31.19 -5.72
N GLY A 288 3.20 -31.72 -6.89
CA GLY A 288 2.62 -33.05 -7.00
C GLY A 288 3.62 -34.14 -6.64
N ALA A 289 3.15 -35.27 -6.10
CA ALA A 289 4.02 -36.40 -5.79
C ALA A 289 4.64 -37.04 -7.04
N ALA A 290 3.94 -36.98 -8.19
CA ALA A 290 4.34 -37.64 -9.43
C ALA A 290 5.39 -36.86 -10.24
N ASP A 291 5.23 -35.53 -10.36
CA ASP A 291 6.07 -34.67 -11.19
C ASP A 291 7.09 -33.85 -10.38
N ARG A 292 6.85 -33.67 -9.07
CA ARG A 292 7.64 -32.83 -8.15
C ARG A 292 7.82 -31.39 -8.67
N VAL A 293 6.96 -30.93 -9.56
CA VAL A 293 7.01 -29.56 -10.12
C VAL A 293 6.31 -28.62 -9.15
N LEU A 294 7.02 -27.58 -8.70
CA LEU A 294 6.44 -26.54 -7.84
C LEU A 294 5.45 -25.69 -8.64
N VAL A 295 4.18 -25.79 -8.28
CA VAL A 295 3.09 -24.94 -8.77
C VAL A 295 2.93 -23.78 -7.80
N ASN A 296 3.28 -22.58 -8.25
CA ASN A 296 3.06 -21.33 -7.51
C ASN A 296 1.68 -20.77 -7.85
N LEU A 297 0.80 -20.68 -6.85
CA LEU A 297 -0.56 -20.17 -7.01
C LEU A 297 -0.71 -18.70 -6.63
N ALA A 298 0.37 -18.00 -6.26
CA ALA A 298 0.32 -16.63 -5.75
C ALA A 298 -0.37 -15.65 -6.71
N ALA A 299 -0.33 -15.88 -8.02
CA ALA A 299 -0.98 -15.03 -9.03
C ALA A 299 -2.36 -15.54 -9.47
N CYS A 300 -2.78 -16.73 -9.02
CA CYS A 300 -4.09 -17.29 -9.34
C CYS A 300 -5.21 -16.59 -8.55
N THR A 301 -6.44 -16.76 -8.99
CA THR A 301 -7.63 -16.23 -8.30
C THR A 301 -7.90 -16.98 -6.98
N MET A 302 -8.60 -16.35 -6.03
CA MET A 302 -9.01 -17.01 -4.79
C MET A 302 -9.79 -18.30 -5.04
N ALA A 303 -10.67 -18.33 -6.03
CA ALA A 303 -11.47 -19.51 -6.37
C ALA A 303 -10.58 -20.70 -6.77
N GLU A 304 -9.60 -20.48 -7.65
CA GLU A 304 -8.65 -21.53 -8.09
C GLU A 304 -7.82 -22.07 -6.92
N ARG A 305 -7.34 -21.18 -6.04
CA ARG A 305 -6.58 -21.57 -4.85
C ARG A 305 -7.44 -22.36 -3.86
N TYR A 306 -8.68 -21.92 -3.66
CA TYR A 306 -9.63 -22.57 -2.77
C TYR A 306 -10.03 -23.97 -3.26
N ASP A 307 -10.21 -24.16 -4.57
CA ASP A 307 -10.49 -25.48 -5.15
C ASP A 307 -9.30 -26.43 -4.97
N ALA A 308 -8.07 -25.96 -5.24
CA ALA A 308 -6.87 -26.74 -5.00
C ALA A 308 -6.68 -27.08 -3.50
N LEU A 309 -7.01 -26.14 -2.60
CA LEU A 309 -6.97 -26.36 -1.16
C LEU A 309 -7.94 -27.47 -0.72
N LYS A 310 -9.17 -27.47 -1.22
CA LYS A 310 -10.17 -28.53 -0.93
C LYS A 310 -9.65 -29.90 -1.33
N THR A 311 -9.12 -30.03 -2.54
CA THR A 311 -8.53 -31.30 -3.00
C THR A 311 -7.38 -31.74 -2.10
N LEU A 312 -6.49 -30.82 -1.71
CA LEU A 312 -5.35 -31.13 -0.87
C LEU A 312 -5.79 -31.65 0.50
N VAL A 313 -6.61 -30.88 1.23
CA VAL A 313 -7.00 -31.24 2.61
C VAL A 313 -7.85 -32.50 2.67
N GLN A 314 -8.66 -32.78 1.64
CA GLN A 314 -9.42 -34.04 1.53
C GLN A 314 -8.53 -35.30 1.45
N THR A 315 -7.28 -35.15 1.00
CA THR A 315 -6.33 -36.26 0.85
C THR A 315 -5.39 -36.45 2.05
N CYS A 316 -5.43 -35.55 3.03
CA CYS A 316 -4.65 -35.69 4.25
C CYS A 316 -5.17 -36.85 5.10
N ALA A 317 -4.25 -37.61 5.70
CA ALA A 317 -4.58 -38.70 6.61
C ALA A 317 -5.52 -38.24 7.75
N LEU A 318 -6.57 -39.02 7.99
CA LEU A 318 -7.49 -38.83 9.11
C LEU A 318 -6.99 -39.59 10.34
N PRO A 319 -7.29 -39.12 11.58
CA PRO A 319 -6.86 -39.79 12.79
C PRO A 319 -7.60 -41.12 12.96
N VAL A 320 -6.89 -42.16 13.37
CA VAL A 320 -7.40 -43.54 13.50
C VAL A 320 -8.02 -43.80 14.90
N THR A 321 -7.83 -42.91 15.88
CA THR A 321 -8.12 -43.21 17.30
C THR A 321 -9.23 -42.36 17.92
N SER A 322 -9.93 -42.94 18.91
CA SER A 322 -10.97 -42.27 19.72
C SER A 322 -10.43 -41.42 20.88
N ASP A 323 -9.13 -41.50 21.19
CA ASP A 323 -8.49 -40.66 22.21
C ASP A 323 -8.18 -39.28 21.60
N GLU A 324 -8.99 -38.26 21.93
CA GLU A 324 -8.92 -36.90 21.34
C GLU A 324 -7.65 -36.09 21.73
N CYS A 325 -6.68 -36.71 22.41
CA CYS A 325 -5.56 -36.02 23.03
C CYS A 325 -4.33 -35.94 22.09
N GLY A 326 -3.80 -34.73 21.85
CA GLY A 326 -2.57 -34.51 21.07
C GLY A 326 -2.73 -34.48 19.55
N TYR A 327 -3.96 -34.49 19.02
CA TYR A 327 -4.26 -34.41 17.59
C TYR A 327 -4.87 -33.06 17.18
N VAL A 328 -4.56 -32.58 15.98
CA VAL A 328 -5.13 -31.37 15.36
C VAL A 328 -5.99 -31.78 14.17
N SER A 329 -7.31 -31.56 14.22
CA SER A 329 -8.19 -31.88 13.08
C SER A 329 -8.16 -30.81 12.01
N TRP A 330 -7.79 -31.17 10.78
CA TRP A 330 -7.73 -30.25 9.65
C TRP A 330 -9.08 -30.21 8.91
N TYR A 331 -9.49 -29.02 8.49
CA TYR A 331 -10.58 -28.81 7.53
C TYR A 331 -10.32 -27.55 6.71
N VAL A 332 -11.09 -27.41 5.64
CA VAL A 332 -11.14 -26.18 4.85
C VAL A 332 -12.30 -25.33 5.34
N LYS A 333 -12.02 -24.06 5.67
CA LYS A 333 -13.06 -23.10 6.06
C LYS A 333 -14.02 -22.85 4.92
N ASP A 334 -15.30 -22.61 5.24
CA ASP A 334 -16.29 -22.29 4.24
C ASP A 334 -16.01 -20.87 3.68
N MET A 335 -15.84 -20.80 2.36
CA MET A 335 -15.74 -19.55 1.61
C MET A 335 -17.06 -19.28 0.88
N TRP A 336 -17.82 -18.31 1.39
CA TRP A 336 -19.18 -17.99 0.96
C TRP A 336 -19.18 -16.90 -0.12
N ALA A 337 -20.11 -16.99 -1.06
CA ALA A 337 -20.46 -15.84 -1.89
C ALA A 337 -21.36 -14.88 -1.08
N LEU A 338 -21.35 -13.59 -1.41
CA LEU A 338 -22.21 -12.60 -0.73
C LEU A 338 -23.71 -12.94 -0.80
N SER A 339 -24.15 -13.70 -1.81
CA SER A 339 -25.52 -14.19 -1.94
C SER A 339 -25.91 -15.17 -0.83
N ASP A 340 -24.93 -15.87 -0.26
CA ASP A 340 -25.14 -17.01 0.65
C ASP A 340 -24.89 -16.59 2.10
N ILE A 341 -24.99 -15.28 2.38
CA ILE A 341 -24.69 -14.72 3.70
C ILE A 341 -25.62 -15.26 4.80
N GLU A 342 -26.85 -15.58 4.46
CA GLU A 342 -27.83 -16.15 5.39
C GLU A 342 -27.39 -17.51 5.94
N ASP A 343 -26.80 -18.36 5.10
CA ASP A 343 -26.30 -19.68 5.51
C ASP A 343 -25.11 -19.55 6.47
N CYS A 344 -24.24 -18.56 6.24
CA CYS A 344 -23.16 -18.25 7.17
C CYS A 344 -23.70 -17.71 8.51
N LEU A 345 -24.71 -16.83 8.47
CA LEU A 345 -25.31 -16.27 9.69
C LEU A 345 -26.02 -17.33 10.53
N ALA A 346 -26.65 -18.32 9.88
CA ALA A 346 -27.30 -19.44 10.57
C ALA A 346 -26.33 -20.31 11.39
N LYS A 347 -25.02 -20.27 11.07
CA LYS A 347 -23.95 -20.96 11.82
C LYS A 347 -23.40 -20.14 12.98
N LEU A 348 -23.78 -18.87 13.12
CA LEU A 348 -23.32 -17.99 14.20
C LEU A 348 -24.31 -18.00 15.37
N ARG A 349 -23.77 -17.99 16.59
CA ARG A 349 -24.56 -17.76 17.81
C ARG A 349 -23.74 -17.03 18.88
N TYR A 350 -24.43 -16.38 19.80
CA TYR A 350 -23.79 -15.78 20.97
C TYR A 350 -23.88 -16.70 22.18
N CYS A 351 -22.76 -16.93 22.86
CA CYS A 351 -22.67 -17.73 24.09
C CYS A 351 -22.66 -16.81 25.31
N THR A 352 -23.79 -16.74 26.03
CA THR A 352 -23.93 -15.88 27.21
C THR A 352 -23.02 -16.30 28.38
N GLU A 353 -22.76 -17.61 28.52
CA GLU A 353 -21.89 -18.15 29.58
C GLU A 353 -20.44 -17.65 29.44
N SER A 354 -19.93 -17.65 28.21
CA SER A 354 -18.54 -17.31 27.91
C SER A 354 -18.37 -15.89 27.35
N GLN A 355 -19.47 -15.17 27.13
CA GLN A 355 -19.53 -13.82 26.56
C GLN A 355 -18.77 -13.68 25.24
N CYS A 356 -18.96 -14.64 24.33
CA CYS A 356 -18.27 -14.68 23.05
C CYS A 356 -19.22 -15.13 21.92
N PHE A 357 -18.88 -14.78 20.68
CA PHE A 357 -19.55 -15.33 19.50
C PHE A 357 -18.93 -16.68 19.14
N LEU A 358 -19.77 -17.61 18.74
CA LEU A 358 -19.39 -18.94 18.31
C LEU A 358 -19.83 -19.15 16.86
N TYR A 359 -18.99 -19.82 16.09
CA TYR A 359 -19.30 -20.34 14.76
C TYR A 359 -19.33 -21.87 14.79
N GLU A 360 -20.43 -22.45 14.29
CA GLU A 360 -20.61 -23.90 14.21
C GLU A 360 -19.86 -24.50 13.00
N GLY A 361 -18.65 -24.99 13.28
CA GLY A 361 -17.80 -25.68 12.31
C GLY A 361 -18.00 -27.20 12.30
N PRO A 362 -17.35 -27.93 11.36
CA PRO A 362 -17.51 -29.37 11.18
C PRO A 362 -17.04 -30.20 12.39
N TYR A 363 -16.15 -29.65 13.22
CA TYR A 363 -15.60 -30.30 14.41
C TYR A 363 -16.10 -29.71 15.72
N GLY A 364 -17.16 -28.88 15.66
CA GLY A 364 -17.78 -28.22 16.80
C GLY A 364 -17.63 -26.69 16.78
N PRO A 365 -18.21 -26.01 17.79
CA PRO A 365 -18.21 -24.56 17.87
C PRO A 365 -16.82 -23.99 18.11
N THR A 366 -16.46 -22.91 17.43
CA THR A 366 -15.20 -22.16 17.64
C THR A 366 -15.50 -20.69 17.88
N GLU A 367 -14.63 -19.99 18.62
CA GLU A 367 -14.80 -18.55 18.88
C GLU A 367 -14.65 -17.74 17.59
N ASN A 368 -15.54 -16.77 17.40
CA ASN A 368 -15.62 -15.89 16.23
C ASN A 368 -15.48 -14.43 16.67
N ASP A 369 -14.68 -13.63 15.96
CA ASP A 369 -14.52 -12.20 16.23
C ASP A 369 -14.91 -11.30 15.04
N GLY A 370 -15.54 -11.87 14.00
CA GLY A 370 -16.12 -11.13 12.89
C GLY A 370 -16.15 -11.87 11.56
N LEU A 371 -15.89 -11.16 10.46
CA LEU A 371 -15.89 -11.67 9.07
C LEU A 371 -14.65 -11.17 8.31
N ILE A 372 -14.16 -11.97 7.36
CA ILE A 372 -13.11 -11.59 6.41
C ILE A 372 -13.67 -11.61 5.00
N PHE A 373 -13.49 -10.53 4.25
CA PHE A 373 -13.85 -10.41 2.84
C PHE A 373 -12.58 -10.43 1.99
N THR A 374 -12.52 -11.36 1.04
CA THR A 374 -11.37 -11.52 0.13
C THR A 374 -11.85 -11.37 -1.32
N PRO A 375 -11.25 -10.49 -2.13
CA PRO A 375 -11.64 -10.34 -3.53
C PRO A 375 -11.27 -11.61 -4.32
N ASN A 376 -11.99 -11.90 -5.40
CA ASN A 376 -11.65 -13.07 -6.22
C ASN A 376 -10.30 -12.89 -6.95
N ASP A 377 -10.04 -11.67 -7.45
CA ASP A 377 -8.72 -11.27 -7.93
C ASP A 377 -7.89 -10.78 -6.74
N PHE A 378 -7.08 -11.68 -6.18
CA PHE A 378 -6.31 -11.43 -4.97
C PHE A 378 -4.94 -12.11 -5.04
N PRO A 379 -3.95 -11.50 -5.71
CA PRO A 379 -2.61 -12.04 -5.73
C PRO A 379 -2.03 -12.05 -4.31
N VAL A 380 -1.43 -13.18 -3.92
CA VAL A 380 -0.81 -13.36 -2.60
C VAL A 380 0.38 -12.41 -2.49
N ALA A 381 0.37 -11.58 -1.45
CA ALA A 381 1.41 -10.61 -1.18
C ALA A 381 1.78 -10.62 0.31
N VAL A 382 3.05 -10.36 0.60
CA VAL A 382 3.56 -10.16 1.96
C VAL A 382 3.16 -8.77 2.45
N GLY A 383 2.71 -8.67 3.69
CA GLY A 383 2.37 -7.40 4.33
C GLY A 383 0.88 -7.01 4.22
N SER A 384 0.58 -5.72 4.41
CA SER A 384 -0.80 -5.23 4.45
C SER A 384 -1.46 -5.19 3.07
N SER A 385 -2.65 -5.80 2.99
CA SER A 385 -3.54 -5.72 1.83
C SER A 385 -4.59 -4.63 2.06
N ASN A 386 -4.73 -3.71 1.10
CA ASN A 386 -5.78 -2.69 1.09
C ASN A 386 -7.09 -3.16 0.44
N VAL A 387 -7.15 -4.41 -0.01
CA VAL A 387 -8.33 -5.01 -0.69
C VAL A 387 -8.93 -6.18 0.07
N GLN A 388 -8.16 -6.86 0.92
CA GLN A 388 -8.68 -7.88 1.83
C GLN A 388 -9.14 -7.19 3.12
N LEU A 389 -10.44 -7.29 3.41
CA LEU A 389 -11.10 -6.49 4.44
C LEU A 389 -11.51 -7.37 5.61
N LYS A 390 -11.45 -6.84 6.83
CA LYS A 390 -11.97 -7.48 8.03
C LYS A 390 -13.05 -6.63 8.67
N TRP A 391 -14.20 -7.22 8.92
CA TRP A 391 -15.23 -6.64 9.78
C TRP A 391 -15.19 -7.33 11.14
N LYS A 392 -15.40 -6.57 12.21
CA LYS A 392 -15.39 -7.07 13.60
C LYS A 392 -16.66 -6.67 14.31
N TRP A 393 -17.09 -7.49 15.26
CA TRP A 393 -18.17 -7.13 16.18
C TRP A 393 -17.83 -5.83 16.92
N ARG A 394 -18.82 -4.95 17.06
CA ARG A 394 -18.61 -3.60 17.59
C ARG A 394 -18.00 -3.57 18.99
N HIS A 395 -18.46 -4.45 19.88
CA HIS A 395 -17.96 -4.56 21.24
C HIS A 395 -16.62 -5.30 21.36
N LEU A 396 -16.09 -5.86 20.25
CA LEU A 396 -14.75 -6.45 20.15
C LEU A 396 -13.75 -5.52 19.46
N LEU A 397 -14.15 -4.29 19.11
CA LEU A 397 -13.22 -3.25 18.71
C LEU A 397 -12.48 -2.76 19.96
N SER A 398 -11.22 -3.17 20.07
CA SER A 398 -10.36 -2.91 21.22
C SER A 398 -9.02 -2.31 20.79
N ILE A 399 -8.37 -1.63 21.73
CA ILE A 399 -7.01 -1.13 21.60
C ILE A 399 -6.18 -1.67 22.77
N ASP A 400 -5.03 -2.27 22.46
CA ASP A 400 -4.04 -2.62 23.46
C ASP A 400 -3.22 -1.37 23.82
N TRP A 401 -3.50 -0.79 24.97
CA TRP A 401 -2.77 0.36 25.50
C TRP A 401 -1.67 -0.10 26.45
N LEU A 402 -0.56 0.63 26.49
CA LEU A 402 0.40 0.52 27.60
C LEU A 402 -0.06 1.48 28.71
N LEU A 403 -0.64 0.93 29.77
CA LEU A 403 -1.25 1.66 30.88
C LEU A 403 -0.31 1.79 32.07
N GLN A 404 -0.28 2.95 32.67
CA GLN A 404 0.31 3.21 33.98
C GLN A 404 -0.72 3.96 34.83
N ALA A 405 -1.03 3.45 36.02
CA ALA A 405 -2.06 4.03 36.88
C ALA A 405 -1.64 5.39 37.46
N SER A 406 -2.60 6.28 37.64
CA SER A 406 -2.42 7.53 38.38
C SER A 406 -2.45 7.27 39.89
N ASP A 407 -1.58 7.93 40.64
CA ASP A 407 -1.57 7.93 42.11
C ASP A 407 -2.69 8.79 42.72
N LYS A 408 -3.35 9.62 41.91
CA LYS A 408 -4.26 10.69 42.39
C LYS A 408 -5.73 10.41 42.16
N GLN A 409 -6.10 9.68 41.11
CA GLN A 409 -7.48 9.50 40.69
C GLN A 409 -7.74 8.06 40.26
N PRO A 410 -8.83 7.42 40.73
CA PRO A 410 -9.20 6.08 40.28
C PRO A 410 -9.56 6.12 38.79
N ASP A 411 -9.31 5.00 38.10
CA ASP A 411 -9.59 4.81 36.68
C ASP A 411 -8.93 5.81 35.71
N MET A 412 -7.97 6.61 36.20
CA MET A 412 -7.18 7.51 35.36
C MET A 412 -5.82 6.91 35.07
N TYR A 413 -5.51 6.76 33.79
CA TYR A 413 -4.28 6.12 33.32
C TYR A 413 -3.49 7.05 32.42
N ILE A 414 -2.18 7.03 32.62
CA ILE A 414 -1.24 7.44 31.59
C ILE A 414 -1.21 6.32 30.55
N VAL A 415 -1.48 6.67 29.29
CA VAL A 415 -1.53 5.68 28.21
C VAL A 415 -0.47 5.98 27.16
N SER A 416 0.12 4.92 26.61
CA SER A 416 1.10 5.02 25.53
C SER A 416 0.79 4.06 24.39
N LEU A 417 1.13 4.48 23.16
CA LEU A 417 1.03 3.69 21.93
C LEU A 417 2.41 3.47 21.34
N PHE A 418 2.58 2.38 20.60
CA PHE A 418 3.83 2.06 19.93
C PHE A 418 3.93 2.78 18.58
N PHE A 419 5.14 3.12 18.15
CA PHE A 419 5.38 3.55 16.77
C PHE A 419 6.77 3.11 16.33
N MET A 420 6.89 2.76 15.06
CA MET A 420 8.15 2.37 14.43
C MET A 420 8.26 3.08 13.09
N LYS A 421 9.34 3.83 12.88
CA LYS A 421 9.67 4.41 11.58
C LYS A 421 10.65 3.48 10.87
N LYS A 422 10.16 2.75 9.87
CA LYS A 422 10.97 1.98 8.93
C LYS A 422 11.60 2.92 7.90
N ASN A 423 12.93 3.08 7.88
CA ASN A 423 13.61 3.81 6.81
C ASN A 423 14.05 2.82 5.72
N TYR A 424 13.72 3.06 4.45
CA TYR A 424 14.04 2.18 3.31
C TYR A 424 15.58 2.03 3.08
N GLY A 425 16.23 1.19 3.90
CA GLY A 425 17.45 0.46 3.52
C GLY A 425 18.80 0.90 4.09
N TYR A 426 18.95 1.97 4.90
CA TYR A 426 20.31 2.45 5.27
C TYR A 426 20.50 3.11 6.66
N ARG A 427 19.53 3.05 7.60
CA ARG A 427 19.71 3.55 8.99
C ARG A 427 18.95 2.68 9.99
N GLU A 428 19.38 2.72 11.26
CA GLU A 428 18.63 2.14 12.39
C GLU A 428 17.18 2.65 12.39
N ASP A 429 16.23 1.72 12.47
CA ASP A 429 14.82 2.03 12.64
C ASP A 429 14.60 2.64 14.03
N VAL A 430 13.83 3.72 14.08
CA VAL A 430 13.46 4.34 15.36
C VAL A 430 12.14 3.73 15.80
N ALA A 431 12.15 3.03 16.94
CA ALA A 431 10.98 2.40 17.53
C ALA A 431 10.84 2.74 19.02
N GLY A 432 9.61 2.75 19.52
CA GLY A 432 9.34 2.96 20.94
C GLY A 432 7.88 3.27 21.24
N HIS A 433 7.63 3.73 22.46
CA HIS A 433 6.30 4.13 22.90
C HIS A 433 6.19 5.65 23.03
N TRP A 434 5.06 6.20 22.61
CA TRP A 434 4.70 7.60 22.74
C TRP A 434 3.49 7.71 23.65
N ARG A 435 3.67 8.48 24.73
CA ARG A 435 2.64 8.76 25.73
C ARG A 435 1.67 9.80 25.16
N LEU A 436 0.37 9.61 25.36
CA LEU A 436 -0.58 10.68 25.12
C LEU A 436 -0.32 11.85 26.07
N ARG A 437 -0.50 13.09 25.60
CA ARG A 437 -0.28 14.28 26.42
C ARG A 437 -1.25 14.39 27.58
N LYS A 438 -2.49 13.92 27.38
CA LYS A 438 -3.52 13.86 28.41
C LYS A 438 -3.68 12.42 28.90
N PRO A 439 -3.85 12.22 30.23
CA PRO A 439 -4.25 10.92 30.74
C PRO A 439 -5.67 10.59 30.29
N MET A 440 -5.99 9.31 30.18
CA MET A 440 -7.32 8.83 29.79
C MET A 440 -8.04 8.21 30.97
N ARG A 441 -9.36 8.40 31.03
CA ARG A 441 -10.23 7.67 31.95
C ARG A 441 -10.64 6.35 31.30
N ILE A 442 -10.27 5.24 31.93
CA ILE A 442 -10.61 3.88 31.48
C ILE A 442 -11.15 3.12 32.69
N LEU A 443 -12.40 2.68 32.66
CA LEU A 443 -12.97 1.95 33.79
C LEU A 443 -12.27 0.62 34.02
N ASN A 444 -12.07 0.25 35.28
CA ASN A 444 -11.56 -1.06 35.66
C ASN A 444 -12.61 -1.89 36.43
N PRO A 445 -13.70 -2.32 35.76
CA PRO A 445 -14.83 -2.96 36.44
C PRO A 445 -14.49 -4.31 37.09
N ARG A 446 -13.40 -4.96 36.64
CA ARG A 446 -12.92 -6.25 37.15
C ARG A 446 -11.80 -6.13 38.19
N GLY A 447 -11.39 -4.90 38.55
CA GLY A 447 -10.38 -4.67 39.57
C GLY A 447 -8.98 -5.23 39.22
N PHE A 448 -8.59 -5.21 37.95
CA PHE A 448 -7.26 -5.65 37.53
C PHE A 448 -6.17 -4.79 38.19
N GLU A 449 -5.10 -5.42 38.68
CA GLU A 449 -3.98 -4.69 39.26
C GLU A 449 -3.14 -4.00 38.18
N VAL A 450 -3.19 -2.66 38.14
CA VAL A 450 -2.38 -1.84 37.24
C VAL A 450 -1.41 -1.02 38.10
N PRO A 451 -0.10 -1.25 38.01
CA PRO A 451 0.88 -0.57 38.84
C PRO A 451 0.98 0.93 38.53
N VAL A 452 1.40 1.70 39.54
CA VAL A 452 1.63 3.16 39.44
C VAL A 452 3.05 3.45 38.98
N ASP A 453 4.00 2.58 39.33
CA ASP A 453 5.45 2.69 39.09
C ASP A 453 5.92 1.89 37.86
N ALA A 454 5.06 1.05 37.31
CA ALA A 454 5.31 0.28 36.09
C ALA A 454 4.15 0.43 35.11
N ALA A 455 4.40 0.06 33.85
CA ALA A 455 3.36 0.07 32.83
C ALA A 455 3.05 -1.37 32.36
N VAL A 456 1.77 -1.65 32.14
CA VAL A 456 1.27 -2.96 31.71
C VAL A 456 0.46 -2.81 30.43
N VAL A 457 0.54 -3.80 29.54
CA VAL A 457 -0.31 -3.80 28.34
C VAL A 457 -1.70 -4.30 28.74
N ALA A 458 -2.73 -3.52 28.41
CA ALA A 458 -4.11 -3.86 28.67
C ALA A 458 -4.96 -3.65 27.42
N GLU A 459 -5.76 -4.66 27.10
CA GLU A 459 -6.75 -4.58 26.03
C GLU A 459 -7.97 -3.85 26.57
N CYS A 460 -8.26 -2.69 25.99
CA CYS A 460 -9.39 -1.85 26.39
C CYS A 460 -10.40 -1.77 25.25
N ALA A 461 -11.67 -1.90 25.58
CA ALA A 461 -12.78 -1.78 24.64
C ALA A 461 -13.62 -0.54 24.97
N PHE A 462 -14.35 -0.02 23.98
CA PHE A 462 -15.25 1.10 24.15
C PHE A 462 -16.69 0.60 24.29
N ASP A 463 -17.36 0.98 25.37
CA ASP A 463 -18.77 0.72 25.53
C ASP A 463 -19.58 1.88 24.93
N SER A 464 -20.32 1.60 23.86
CA SER A 464 -21.16 2.58 23.16
C SER A 464 -22.36 3.06 23.98
N GLU A 465 -22.82 2.29 24.96
CA GLU A 465 -23.98 2.69 25.78
C GLU A 465 -23.57 3.68 26.87
N THR A 466 -22.51 3.38 27.61
CA THR A 466 -21.97 4.26 28.65
C THR A 466 -21.04 5.36 28.11
N GLN A 467 -20.61 5.25 26.84
CA GLN A 467 -19.66 6.16 26.20
C GLN A 467 -18.28 6.22 26.91
N GLN A 468 -17.87 5.08 27.47
CA GLN A 468 -16.65 4.96 28.28
C GLN A 468 -15.78 3.78 27.82
N TRP A 469 -14.47 3.98 27.90
CA TRP A 469 -13.49 2.92 27.73
C TRP A 469 -13.42 2.08 29.01
N TYR A 470 -13.21 0.77 28.89
CA TYR A 470 -12.98 -0.12 30.03
C TYR A 470 -11.89 -1.16 29.74
N ILE A 471 -11.24 -1.64 30.79
CA ILE A 471 -10.23 -2.71 30.70
C ILE A 471 -10.96 -4.04 30.52
N GLN A 472 -10.80 -4.64 29.35
CA GLN A 472 -11.36 -5.96 29.04
C GLN A 472 -10.48 -7.07 29.65
N ARG A 473 -9.17 -6.95 29.50
CA ARG A 473 -8.16 -7.87 30.08
C ARG A 473 -6.75 -7.28 30.08
N LEU A 474 -5.88 -7.85 30.89
CA LEU A 474 -4.43 -7.62 30.81
C LEU A 474 -3.78 -8.53 29.75
N ARG A 475 -2.69 -8.07 29.14
CA ARG A 475 -1.97 -8.72 28.03
C ARG A 475 -0.51 -8.98 28.37
N PRO A 476 -0.21 -9.91 29.30
CA PRO A 476 1.18 -10.22 29.67
C PRO A 476 1.96 -10.88 28.52
N ASP A 477 1.25 -11.42 27.52
CA ASP A 477 1.81 -11.99 26.29
C ASP A 477 2.42 -10.95 25.34
N LYS A 478 2.08 -9.67 25.52
CA LYS A 478 2.52 -8.59 24.63
C LYS A 478 3.66 -7.79 25.23
N LEU A 479 4.72 -7.64 24.44
CA LEU A 479 5.87 -6.79 24.76
C LEU A 479 5.55 -5.28 24.64
N GLY A 480 4.44 -4.90 24.00
CA GLY A 480 4.08 -3.50 23.82
C GLY A 480 2.64 -3.25 23.36
N ALA A 481 2.22 -1.99 23.46
CA ALA A 481 0.94 -1.49 22.97
C ALA A 481 0.76 -1.66 21.45
N ASN A 482 -0.48 -1.48 20.97
CA ASN A 482 -0.75 -1.33 19.55
C ASN A 482 -0.03 -0.11 18.95
N SER A 483 0.14 -0.15 17.64
CA SER A 483 0.71 0.99 16.91
C SER A 483 -0.24 2.19 16.93
N ILE A 484 0.30 3.41 16.83
CA ILE A 484 -0.50 4.65 16.69
C ILE A 484 -1.51 4.53 15.55
N ILE A 485 -1.10 3.99 14.39
CA ILE A 485 -1.94 3.84 13.20
C ILE A 485 -3.07 2.84 13.47
N THR A 486 -2.77 1.74 14.18
CA THR A 486 -3.78 0.75 14.58
C THR A 486 -4.83 1.37 15.49
N ALA A 487 -4.41 2.14 16.50
CA ALA A 487 -5.33 2.82 17.41
C ALA A 487 -6.24 3.81 16.66
N ILE A 488 -5.68 4.64 15.77
CA ILE A 488 -6.48 5.57 14.94
C ILE A 488 -7.48 4.80 14.09
N SER A 489 -7.07 3.69 13.47
CA SER A 489 -7.98 2.87 12.66
C SER A 489 -9.12 2.24 13.48
N VAL A 490 -8.88 1.86 14.73
CA VAL A 490 -9.95 1.36 15.63
C VAL A 490 -10.91 2.51 15.98
N TYR A 491 -10.39 3.71 16.27
CA TYR A 491 -11.21 4.89 16.50
C TYR A 491 -12.08 5.23 15.26
N GLU A 492 -11.51 5.24 14.06
CA GLU A 492 -12.27 5.44 12.81
C GLU A 492 -13.40 4.40 12.67
N SER A 493 -13.12 3.11 12.90
CA SER A 493 -14.14 2.05 12.85
C SER A 493 -15.24 2.22 13.91
N LEU A 494 -14.88 2.64 15.12
CA LEU A 494 -15.84 2.97 16.18
C LEU A 494 -16.70 4.18 15.78
N VAL A 495 -16.11 5.21 15.17
CA VAL A 495 -16.82 6.40 14.67
C VAL A 495 -17.75 6.06 13.51
N GLU A 496 -17.39 5.14 12.62
CA GLU A 496 -18.29 4.69 11.55
C GLU A 496 -19.45 3.84 12.08
N ASN A 497 -19.20 3.07 13.14
CA ASN A 497 -20.19 2.24 13.86
C ASN A 497 -20.97 1.31 12.90
N ILE A 498 -20.25 0.51 12.11
CA ILE A 498 -20.86 -0.45 11.18
C ILE A 498 -21.24 -1.71 11.95
N SER A 499 -22.47 -1.78 12.46
CA SER A 499 -23.05 -3.00 13.04
C SER A 499 -23.31 -4.07 11.97
N LEU A 500 -23.52 -5.32 12.36
CA LEU A 500 -23.85 -6.38 11.40
C LEU A 500 -25.14 -6.09 10.61
N PRO A 501 -26.27 -5.68 11.22
CA PRO A 501 -27.46 -5.26 10.47
C PRO A 501 -27.16 -4.15 9.46
N HIS A 502 -26.40 -3.14 9.87
CA HIS A 502 -26.05 -2.03 9.00
C HIS A 502 -25.14 -2.46 7.85
N LEU A 503 -24.20 -3.37 8.09
CA LEU A 503 -23.37 -3.96 7.04
C LEU A 503 -24.24 -4.65 5.99
N LEU A 504 -25.25 -5.43 6.39
CA LEU A 504 -26.17 -6.09 5.45
C LEU A 504 -26.96 -5.08 4.61
N GLU A 505 -27.37 -3.95 5.19
CA GLU A 505 -28.02 -2.86 4.47
C GLU A 505 -27.09 -2.20 3.45
N LEU A 506 -25.86 -1.92 3.87
CA LEU A 506 -24.81 -1.41 3.00
C LEU A 506 -24.45 -2.42 1.90
N LEU A 507 -24.57 -3.72 2.12
CA LEU A 507 -24.36 -4.72 1.07
C LEU A 507 -25.61 -4.96 0.19
N GLN A 508 -26.71 -4.25 0.45
CA GLN A 508 -28.00 -4.39 -0.24
C GLN A 508 -28.60 -5.80 -0.15
N VAL A 509 -28.34 -6.50 0.96
CA VAL A 509 -28.96 -7.80 1.24
C VAL A 509 -30.45 -7.61 1.49
N LYS A 510 -31.29 -8.23 0.66
CA LYS A 510 -32.75 -8.01 0.65
C LYS A 510 -33.53 -8.91 1.63
N THR A 511 -32.91 -9.94 2.18
CA THR A 511 -33.63 -10.93 2.99
C THR A 511 -33.95 -10.40 4.37
N ALA A 512 -35.24 -10.34 4.72
CA ALA A 512 -35.69 -9.93 6.05
C ALA A 512 -35.19 -10.88 7.16
N GLU A 513 -35.01 -12.16 6.85
CA GLU A 513 -34.50 -13.16 7.80
C GLU A 513 -33.04 -12.89 8.20
N ALA A 514 -32.15 -12.68 7.22
CA ALA A 514 -30.75 -12.33 7.49
C ALA A 514 -30.63 -11.07 8.39
N LYS A 515 -31.48 -10.05 8.16
CA LYS A 515 -31.54 -8.86 9.03
C LYS A 515 -31.98 -9.20 10.45
N ARG A 516 -33.05 -9.99 10.62
CA ARG A 516 -33.52 -10.43 11.94
C ARG A 516 -32.46 -11.23 12.70
N GLN A 517 -31.74 -12.12 12.02
CA GLN A 517 -30.66 -12.90 12.62
C GLN A 517 -29.50 -12.01 13.05
N ALA A 518 -29.09 -11.06 12.20
CA ALA A 518 -28.07 -10.08 12.54
C ALA A 518 -28.45 -9.22 13.77
N ASP A 519 -29.69 -8.73 13.82
CA ASP A 519 -30.21 -7.98 14.97
C ASP A 519 -30.20 -8.83 16.25
N THR A 520 -30.60 -10.10 16.14
CA THR A 520 -30.62 -11.05 17.26
C THR A 520 -29.21 -11.28 17.82
N LEU A 521 -28.23 -11.52 16.93
CA LEU A 521 -26.83 -11.74 17.29
C LEU A 521 -26.23 -10.52 18.00
N GLU A 522 -26.42 -9.32 17.47
CA GLU A 522 -25.92 -8.08 18.07
C GLU A 522 -26.61 -7.75 19.40
N CYS A 523 -27.93 -7.99 19.52
CA CYS A 523 -28.65 -7.75 20.77
C CYS A 523 -28.26 -8.73 21.88
N ALA A 524 -27.89 -9.96 21.54
CA ALA A 524 -27.47 -10.98 22.51
C ALA A 524 -26.16 -10.60 23.23
N ALA A 525 -25.26 -9.87 22.56
CA ALA A 525 -23.96 -9.49 23.09
C ALA A 525 -23.94 -8.23 23.98
N ARG A 526 -25.10 -7.62 24.26
CA ARG A 526 -25.15 -6.40 25.06
C ARG A 526 -24.52 -6.61 26.45
N PRO A 527 -23.54 -5.77 26.86
CA PRO A 527 -22.89 -5.90 28.14
C PRO A 527 -23.89 -5.74 29.30
N ARG A 528 -23.89 -6.68 30.24
CA ARG A 528 -24.38 -6.41 31.61
C ARG A 528 -23.26 -5.73 32.40
N VAL A 529 -22.82 -4.54 32.00
CA VAL A 529 -22.10 -3.69 32.95
C VAL A 529 -23.14 -3.33 34.01
N GLY A 530 -22.89 -3.77 35.25
CA GLY A 530 -23.83 -3.56 36.35
C GLY A 530 -24.26 -2.09 36.41
N ALA A 531 -25.52 -1.86 36.80
CA ALA A 531 -26.08 -0.55 37.11
C ALA A 531 -25.38 0.09 38.33
N ALA A 532 -24.06 0.26 38.26
CA ALA A 532 -23.28 1.01 39.21
C ALA A 532 -23.33 2.48 38.78
N ASP A 533 -24.13 3.23 39.51
CA ASP A 533 -24.22 4.68 39.54
C ASP A 533 -24.22 5.39 38.18
N ALA A 534 -25.42 5.49 37.60
CA ALA A 534 -25.79 6.47 36.58
C ALA A 534 -25.72 7.94 37.10
N SER A 535 -24.74 8.28 37.93
CA SER A 535 -24.51 9.61 38.50
C SER A 535 -23.60 10.49 37.64
N GLY A 536 -23.02 9.92 36.57
CA GLY A 536 -22.20 10.63 35.59
C GLY A 536 -22.76 10.56 34.18
N MET A 537 -24.05 10.87 34.00
CA MET A 537 -24.61 11.08 32.65
C MET A 537 -23.78 12.18 31.99
N VAL A 538 -23.05 11.85 30.92
CA VAL A 538 -22.31 12.85 30.13
C VAL A 538 -23.32 13.89 29.68
N SER A 539 -23.14 15.13 30.15
CA SER A 539 -23.95 16.27 29.75
C SER A 539 -24.04 16.30 28.22
N SER A 540 -25.24 16.22 27.67
CA SER A 540 -25.49 16.39 26.23
C SER A 540 -25.23 17.82 25.75
N ILE A 541 -24.96 18.74 26.67
CA ILE A 541 -24.57 20.12 26.36
C ILE A 541 -23.09 20.11 25.98
N VAL A 542 -22.84 20.19 24.69
CA VAL A 542 -21.51 20.41 24.12
C VAL A 542 -21.04 21.81 24.50
N ASP A 543 -19.94 21.93 25.24
CA ASP A 543 -19.27 23.23 25.44
C ASP A 543 -18.75 23.72 24.09
N ALA A 544 -19.23 24.86 23.63
CA ALA A 544 -18.85 25.44 22.34
C ALA A 544 -17.34 25.69 22.24
N ALA A 545 -16.68 26.07 23.34
CA ALA A 545 -15.23 26.29 23.36
C ALA A 545 -14.45 24.97 23.24
N GLU A 546 -14.99 23.91 23.83
CA GLU A 546 -14.41 22.56 23.73
C GLU A 546 -14.61 21.97 22.34
N ALA A 547 -15.82 22.10 21.77
CA ALA A 547 -16.12 21.66 20.42
C ALA A 547 -15.26 22.35 19.36
N GLU A 548 -15.04 23.66 19.49
CA GLU A 548 -14.14 24.39 18.59
C GLU A 548 -12.71 23.80 18.59
N LYS A 549 -12.28 23.18 19.68
CA LYS A 549 -10.93 22.60 19.72
C LYS A 549 -10.85 21.23 19.05
N PHE A 550 -11.89 20.40 19.15
CA PHE A 550 -11.84 18.98 18.79
C PHE A 550 -12.69 18.60 17.57
N VAL A 551 -13.52 19.50 17.05
CA VAL A 551 -14.34 19.24 15.85
C VAL A 551 -13.51 18.98 14.59
N THR A 552 -12.24 19.35 14.58
CA THR A 552 -11.28 19.07 13.49
C THR A 552 -9.92 18.68 14.06
N ALA A 553 -9.22 17.76 13.40
CA ALA A 553 -7.82 17.47 13.64
C ALA A 553 -6.90 18.30 12.73
N LYS A 554 -5.81 18.80 13.28
CA LYS A 554 -4.73 19.42 12.50
C LYS A 554 -3.83 18.35 11.90
N LEU A 555 -3.61 18.40 10.59
CA LEU A 555 -2.77 17.47 9.84
C LEU A 555 -1.85 18.25 8.89
N ALA A 556 -0.72 17.67 8.49
CA ALA A 556 0.19 18.29 7.53
C ALA A 556 0.02 17.66 6.15
N LEU A 557 -0.10 18.48 5.11
CA LEU A 557 -0.10 18.03 3.73
C LEU A 557 1.34 17.82 3.25
N ARG A 558 1.68 16.62 2.78
CA ARG A 558 3.05 16.31 2.34
C ARG A 558 3.04 15.31 1.19
N ALA A 559 3.88 15.59 0.19
CA ALA A 559 4.12 14.69 -0.93
C ALA A 559 5.18 13.64 -0.52
N ILE A 560 4.97 12.37 -0.84
CA ILE A 560 5.90 11.27 -0.55
C ILE A 560 6.22 10.57 -1.87
N ARG A 561 7.50 10.28 -2.11
CA ARG A 561 7.94 9.51 -3.28
C ARG A 561 8.09 8.05 -2.90
N GLU A 562 7.34 7.18 -3.57
CA GLU A 562 7.47 5.73 -3.41
C GLU A 562 8.75 5.21 -4.07
N SER A 563 9.20 4.01 -3.68
CA SER A 563 10.38 3.34 -4.24
C SER A 563 10.32 3.15 -5.75
N ARG A 564 9.11 3.02 -6.32
CA ARG A 564 8.85 2.92 -7.77
C ARG A 564 8.86 4.26 -8.50
N GLY A 565 9.11 5.37 -7.79
CA GLY A 565 9.25 6.71 -8.36
C GLY A 565 7.94 7.51 -8.46
N ASN A 566 6.79 6.92 -8.16
CA ASN A 566 5.50 7.60 -8.10
C ASN A 566 5.46 8.58 -6.92
N ALA A 567 4.87 9.75 -7.16
CA ALA A 567 4.59 10.75 -6.14
C ALA A 567 3.16 10.57 -5.64
N GLU A 568 2.98 10.47 -4.33
CA GLU A 568 1.66 10.39 -3.69
C GLU A 568 1.51 11.49 -2.64
N LEU A 569 0.30 12.05 -2.53
CA LEU A 569 0.00 13.12 -1.59
C LEU A 569 -0.72 12.57 -0.35
N TYR A 570 -0.27 12.98 0.83
CA TYR A 570 -0.78 12.45 2.10
C TYR A 570 -1.15 13.55 3.09
N LEU A 571 -2.24 13.31 3.83
CA LEU A 571 -2.40 13.85 5.17
C LEU A 571 -1.45 13.11 6.11
N ASN A 572 -0.54 13.85 6.74
CA ASN A 572 0.44 13.32 7.66
C ASN A 572 0.16 13.81 9.07
N ALA A 573 0.43 12.93 10.02
CA ALA A 573 0.55 13.26 11.43
C ALA A 573 2.00 13.03 11.88
N TYR A 574 2.35 13.59 13.03
CA TYR A 574 3.65 13.44 13.66
C TYR A 574 3.50 12.79 15.03
N THR A 575 4.52 12.04 15.44
CA THR A 575 4.64 11.65 16.85
C THR A 575 4.83 12.91 17.70
N ASN A 576 4.34 12.88 18.94
CA ASN A 576 4.64 13.97 19.88
C ASN A 576 6.06 13.85 20.47
N SER A 577 6.44 14.77 21.35
CA SER A 577 7.77 14.84 21.99
C SER A 577 7.85 14.14 23.35
N THR A 578 6.93 13.22 23.66
CA THR A 578 6.92 12.54 24.97
C THR A 578 7.95 11.43 25.09
N ASN A 579 8.37 10.84 23.97
CA ASN A 579 9.48 9.90 23.93
C ASN A 579 10.81 10.66 23.94
N LYS A 580 11.50 10.67 25.08
CA LYS A 580 12.78 11.39 25.28
C LYS A 580 13.95 10.80 24.50
N ALA A 581 13.86 9.54 24.05
CA ALA A 581 14.91 8.92 23.23
C ALA A 581 14.95 9.49 21.81
N VAL A 582 13.88 10.17 21.38
CA VAL A 582 13.74 10.71 20.03
C VAL A 582 13.65 12.23 20.07
N MET A 583 14.70 12.90 19.60
CA MET A 583 14.83 14.37 19.68
C MET A 583 13.84 15.13 18.80
N HIS A 584 13.32 14.51 17.74
CA HIS A 584 12.45 15.17 16.76
C HIS A 584 11.18 14.37 16.48
N PRO A 585 10.00 15.02 16.41
CA PRO A 585 8.76 14.41 15.95
C PRO A 585 8.95 13.63 14.64
N LEU A 586 8.52 12.37 14.63
CA LEU A 586 8.60 11.52 13.46
C LEU A 586 7.31 11.64 12.65
N PRO A 587 7.36 12.05 11.37
CA PRO A 587 6.18 12.07 10.51
C PRO A 587 5.78 10.66 10.11
N PHE A 588 4.47 10.44 9.96
CA PHE A 588 3.92 9.25 9.33
C PHE A 588 2.68 9.59 8.48
N PRO A 589 2.52 8.89 7.33
CA PRO A 589 1.34 9.04 6.50
C PRO A 589 0.11 8.51 7.23
N LEU A 590 -0.90 9.34 7.41
CA LEU A 590 -2.18 8.95 8.00
C LEU A 590 -3.14 8.47 6.90
N ARG A 591 -3.38 9.32 5.89
CA ARG A 591 -4.29 9.01 4.76
C ARG A 591 -3.79 9.59 3.45
N LYS A 592 -3.98 8.86 2.36
CA LYS A 592 -3.77 9.36 0.98
C LYS A 592 -4.85 10.38 0.64
N ILE A 593 -4.50 11.46 -0.04
CA ILE A 593 -5.46 12.51 -0.42
C ILE A 593 -6.51 12.00 -1.41
N ARG A 594 -6.18 11.04 -2.27
CA ARG A 594 -7.18 10.38 -3.13
C ARG A 594 -8.26 9.63 -2.36
N ASP A 595 -7.99 9.28 -1.11
CA ASP A 595 -8.94 8.65 -0.19
C ASP A 595 -9.51 9.68 0.80
N CYS A 596 -9.53 10.96 0.42
CA CYS A 596 -10.08 12.08 1.19
C CYS A 596 -11.09 12.85 0.33
N ILE A 597 -11.90 13.68 0.98
CA ILE A 597 -12.91 14.55 0.38
C ILE A 597 -12.74 15.98 0.89
N GLY A 598 -13.58 16.90 0.42
CA GLY A 598 -13.62 18.28 0.91
C GLY A 598 -13.19 19.31 -0.14
N LEU A 599 -13.26 20.59 0.24
CA LEU A 599 -13.01 21.71 -0.68
C LEU A 599 -13.82 21.66 -1.99
N GLY A 600 -15.01 21.04 -1.96
CA GLY A 600 -15.87 20.86 -3.15
C GLY A 600 -15.59 19.61 -3.99
N TYR A 601 -14.68 18.72 -3.55
CA TYR A 601 -14.33 17.49 -4.26
C TYR A 601 -14.88 16.25 -3.52
N HIS A 602 -15.53 15.35 -4.26
CA HIS A 602 -16.09 14.10 -3.74
C HIS A 602 -15.85 12.90 -4.68
N PRO A 603 -15.65 11.68 -4.14
CA PRO A 603 -15.45 10.45 -4.91
C PRO A 603 -16.83 9.99 -5.40
N GLY A 604 -17.08 10.04 -6.71
CA GLY A 604 -18.37 9.66 -7.30
C GLY A 604 -19.12 10.79 -8.00
N ALA A 605 -18.59 12.02 -8.01
CA ALA A 605 -18.99 13.04 -8.97
C ALA A 605 -18.51 12.63 -10.37
N GLY A 606 -19.26 11.73 -11.03
CA GLY A 606 -19.23 11.41 -12.46
C GLY A 606 -17.88 11.40 -13.17
N SER A 607 -17.46 10.19 -13.60
CA SER A 607 -16.40 9.91 -14.58
C SER A 607 -16.64 10.52 -15.99
N GLU A 608 -17.46 11.57 -16.12
CA GLU A 608 -17.84 12.18 -17.40
C GLU A 608 -17.48 13.67 -17.52
N ALA A 609 -16.85 14.29 -16.50
CA ALA A 609 -16.53 15.73 -16.53
C ALA A 609 -15.05 16.07 -16.28
N LEU A 610 -14.59 17.13 -16.96
CA LEU A 610 -13.27 17.81 -16.88
C LEU A 610 -12.96 18.43 -15.48
N VAL A 611 -13.45 17.85 -14.39
CA VAL A 611 -13.21 18.39 -13.03
C VAL A 611 -11.97 17.71 -12.45
N PRO A 612 -10.97 18.48 -12.00
CA PRO A 612 -9.78 17.88 -11.38
C PRO A 612 -10.13 17.14 -10.10
N SER A 613 -9.28 16.20 -9.72
CA SER A 613 -9.36 15.53 -8.42
C SER A 613 -8.87 16.45 -7.29
N LEU A 614 -9.27 16.13 -6.06
CA LEU A 614 -8.75 16.80 -4.86
C LEU A 614 -7.22 16.69 -4.77
N GLU A 615 -6.66 15.54 -5.17
CA GLU A 615 -5.21 15.29 -5.18
C GLU A 615 -4.49 16.25 -6.14
N GLU A 616 -4.99 16.42 -7.36
CA GLU A 616 -4.42 17.36 -8.33
C GLU A 616 -4.48 18.81 -7.83
N ALA A 617 -5.64 19.22 -7.31
CA ALA A 617 -5.84 20.56 -6.78
C ALA A 617 -4.89 20.87 -5.61
N LEU A 618 -4.74 19.93 -4.67
CA LEU A 618 -3.87 20.10 -3.51
C LEU A 618 -2.38 19.99 -3.83
N TYR A 619 -1.97 19.27 -4.88
CA TYR A 619 -0.59 19.32 -5.37
C TYR A 619 -0.20 20.73 -5.83
N ILE A 620 -1.09 21.39 -6.60
CA ILE A 620 -0.88 22.77 -7.05
C ILE A 620 -0.74 23.70 -5.84
N GLN A 621 -1.64 23.60 -4.86
CA GLN A 621 -1.57 24.42 -3.64
C GLN A 621 -0.30 24.15 -2.83
N LEU A 622 0.10 22.89 -2.64
CA LEU A 622 1.30 22.51 -1.92
C LEU A 622 2.56 23.12 -2.56
N ALA A 623 2.67 23.01 -3.88
CA ALA A 623 3.81 23.55 -4.63
C ALA A 623 3.85 25.09 -4.53
N ASN A 624 2.70 25.75 -4.62
CA ASN A 624 2.58 27.21 -4.47
C ASN A 624 2.94 27.71 -3.07
N ALA A 625 2.74 26.87 -2.04
CA ALA A 625 3.20 27.13 -0.68
C ALA A 625 4.71 26.86 -0.48
N GLY A 626 5.38 26.32 -1.51
CA GLY A 626 6.78 25.88 -1.45
C GLY A 626 6.99 24.59 -0.66
N GLY A 627 5.95 23.79 -0.42
CA GLY A 627 6.03 22.53 0.29
C GLY A 627 6.90 21.50 -0.43
N CYS A 628 7.44 20.51 0.29
CA CYS A 628 8.19 19.43 -0.34
C CYS A 628 8.08 18.10 0.41
N TYR A 629 8.70 17.06 -0.16
CA TYR A 629 8.73 15.74 0.44
C TYR A 629 9.53 15.65 1.74
N ALA A 630 10.48 16.54 2.00
CA ALA A 630 11.29 16.49 3.20
C ALA A 630 10.60 17.13 4.41
N TRP A 631 9.93 18.28 4.19
CA TRP A 631 9.28 19.08 5.22
C TRP A 631 8.08 19.83 4.65
N SER A 632 7.05 19.99 5.47
CA SER A 632 5.87 20.79 5.13
C SER A 632 5.32 21.49 6.37
N ASP A 633 5.07 22.79 6.22
CA ASP A 633 4.25 23.67 7.07
C ASP A 633 2.87 23.92 6.45
N TYR A 634 2.53 23.23 5.35
CA TYR A 634 1.17 23.24 4.83
C TYR A 634 0.31 22.41 5.79
N VAL A 635 -0.48 23.08 6.63
CA VAL A 635 -1.37 22.45 7.60
C VAL A 635 -2.80 22.54 7.10
N VAL A 636 -3.57 21.49 7.35
CA VAL A 636 -5.01 21.46 7.10
C VAL A 636 -5.73 21.13 8.38
N ASP A 637 -6.93 21.70 8.53
CA ASP A 637 -7.91 21.22 9.49
C ASP A 637 -8.79 20.20 8.76
N ALA A 638 -8.85 18.97 9.27
CA ALA A 638 -9.62 17.88 8.68
C ALA A 638 -10.57 17.28 9.70
N SER A 639 -11.73 16.80 9.25
CA SER A 639 -12.69 16.07 10.07
C SER A 639 -12.92 14.69 9.50
N TYR A 640 -13.03 13.67 10.34
CA TYR A 640 -13.45 12.35 9.89
C TYR A 640 -14.97 12.31 9.73
N ASP A 641 -15.44 11.98 8.53
CA ASP A 641 -16.86 11.80 8.25
C ASP A 641 -17.24 10.32 8.44
N GLY A 642 -17.88 10.03 9.57
CA GLY A 642 -18.32 8.67 9.93
C GLY A 642 -19.44 8.12 9.04
N ASP A 643 -20.12 8.96 8.25
CA ASP A 643 -21.21 8.53 7.36
C ASP A 643 -20.69 8.11 5.97
N SER A 644 -19.59 8.72 5.50
CA SER A 644 -18.94 8.34 4.24
C SER A 644 -17.69 7.46 4.43
N GLY A 645 -17.06 7.50 5.59
CA GLY A 645 -15.79 6.81 5.88
C GLY A 645 -14.57 7.51 5.25
N TYR A 646 -14.68 8.81 4.99
CA TYR A 646 -13.61 9.64 4.43
C TYR A 646 -13.15 10.72 5.40
N TRP A 647 -11.88 11.10 5.31
CA TRP A 647 -11.41 12.35 5.90
C TRP A 647 -11.79 13.52 4.99
N GLU A 648 -12.51 14.49 5.53
CA GLU A 648 -12.85 15.74 4.84
C GLU A 648 -11.83 16.84 5.19
N VAL A 649 -11.23 17.44 4.17
CA VAL A 649 -10.42 18.67 4.32
C VAL A 649 -11.36 19.86 4.47
N ILE A 650 -11.39 20.43 5.68
CA ILE A 650 -12.29 21.52 6.06
C ILE A 650 -11.66 22.88 5.76
N HIS A 651 -10.42 23.07 6.19
CA HIS A 651 -9.71 24.35 6.01
C HIS A 651 -8.23 24.11 5.66
N THR A 652 -7.67 24.98 4.83
CA THR A 652 -6.27 24.92 4.40
C THR A 652 -5.47 26.13 4.88
N ASN A 653 -4.29 25.86 5.44
CA ASN A 653 -3.31 26.86 5.83
C ASN A 653 -1.93 26.54 5.22
N PRO A 654 -1.57 27.18 4.08
CA PRO A 654 -0.30 26.97 3.39
C PRO A 654 0.96 27.22 4.23
N HIS A 655 0.85 27.99 5.31
CA HIS A 655 1.95 28.40 6.19
C HIS A 655 1.55 28.23 7.67
N GLY A 656 1.02 27.05 8.00
CA GLY A 656 0.54 26.70 9.32
C GLY A 656 1.61 26.18 10.27
N ASN A 657 1.22 26.00 11.54
CA ASN A 657 2.09 25.45 12.58
C ASN A 657 2.07 23.91 12.57
N ASN A 658 2.99 23.28 11.85
CA ASN A 658 3.05 21.81 11.78
C ASN A 658 3.35 21.11 13.11
N LYS A 659 3.76 21.83 14.16
CA LYS A 659 3.91 21.25 15.52
C LYS A 659 2.58 20.83 16.15
N GLU A 660 1.46 21.30 15.59
CA GLU A 660 0.12 20.91 15.98
C GLU A 660 -0.39 19.71 15.17
N ALA A 661 0.30 19.27 14.11
CA ALA A 661 -0.10 18.12 13.33
C ALA A 661 0.29 16.78 13.99
N ILE A 662 0.05 16.64 15.30
CA ILE A 662 0.44 15.48 16.09
C ILE A 662 -0.70 14.47 16.23
N PHE A 663 -0.35 13.20 16.43
CA PHE A 663 -1.35 12.14 16.57
C PHE A 663 -2.29 12.31 17.77
N ASP A 664 -1.88 13.00 18.84
CA ASP A 664 -2.77 13.34 19.96
C ASP A 664 -4.02 14.07 19.48
N ASN A 665 -3.88 15.04 18.56
CA ASN A 665 -5.00 15.82 18.05
C ASN A 665 -5.95 14.97 17.19
N VAL A 666 -5.42 13.95 16.51
CA VAL A 666 -6.22 13.00 15.73
C VAL A 666 -7.03 12.10 16.66
N ILE A 667 -6.39 11.56 17.72
CA ILE A 667 -7.07 10.75 18.72
C ILE A 667 -8.13 11.58 19.47
N GLU A 668 -7.80 12.80 19.90
CA GLU A 668 -8.75 13.70 20.57
C GLU A 668 -9.95 14.05 19.68
N HIS A 669 -9.73 14.30 18.40
CA HIS A 669 -10.81 14.55 17.43
C HIS A 669 -11.73 13.33 17.27
N LEU A 670 -11.16 12.14 17.04
CA LEU A 670 -11.96 10.92 16.86
C LEU A 670 -12.69 10.53 18.15
N ASP A 671 -12.03 10.64 19.30
CA ASP A 671 -12.61 10.38 20.62
C ASP A 671 -13.76 11.37 20.93
N TRP A 672 -13.64 12.62 20.48
CA TRP A 672 -14.72 13.60 20.55
C TRP A 672 -15.89 13.25 19.62
N LEU A 673 -15.61 12.83 18.37
CA LEU A 673 -16.63 12.37 17.43
C LEU A 673 -17.40 11.16 17.96
N LEU A 674 -16.74 10.21 18.64
CA LEU A 674 -17.43 9.06 19.25
C LEU A 674 -18.60 9.48 20.15
N ARG A 675 -18.41 10.58 20.89
CA ARG A 675 -19.39 11.07 21.88
C ARG A 675 -20.35 12.12 21.33
N HIS A 676 -19.93 12.90 20.33
CA HIS A 676 -20.64 14.11 19.94
C HIS A 676 -20.94 14.22 18.44
N ARG A 677 -20.65 13.20 17.61
CA ARG A 677 -20.85 13.28 16.14
C ARG A 677 -22.28 13.66 15.73
N THR A 678 -23.30 13.25 16.50
CA THR A 678 -24.71 13.53 16.20
C THR A 678 -25.20 14.86 16.77
N ALA A 679 -24.34 15.64 17.43
CA ALA A 679 -24.71 16.94 17.99
C ALA A 679 -24.90 17.97 16.87
N PRO A 680 -26.05 18.67 16.77
CA PRO A 680 -26.30 19.69 15.75
C PRO A 680 -25.27 20.83 15.73
N GLU A 681 -24.70 21.15 16.89
CA GLU A 681 -23.65 22.17 17.07
C GLU A 681 -22.39 21.82 16.28
N ALA A 682 -22.03 20.54 16.18
CA ALA A 682 -20.86 20.05 15.45
C ALA A 682 -20.94 20.40 13.96
N ALA A 683 -22.09 20.08 13.33
CA ALA A 683 -22.33 20.37 11.92
C ALA A 683 -22.28 21.88 11.63
N THR A 684 -22.84 22.69 12.54
CA THR A 684 -22.81 24.16 12.43
C THR A 684 -21.39 24.71 12.52
N LEU A 685 -20.57 24.20 13.44
CA LEU A 685 -19.17 24.60 13.60
C LEU A 685 -18.33 24.21 12.38
N LEU A 686 -18.49 22.98 11.86
CA LEU A 686 -17.82 22.54 10.64
C LEU A 686 -18.17 23.43 9.46
N GLN A 687 -19.47 23.73 9.27
CA GLN A 687 -19.92 24.60 8.18
C GLN A 687 -19.33 26.02 8.27
N ARG A 688 -19.13 26.55 9.49
CA ARG A 688 -18.50 27.87 9.69
C ARG A 688 -17.01 27.88 9.38
N ARG A 689 -16.30 26.77 9.60
CA ARG A 689 -14.86 26.64 9.35
C ARG A 689 -14.52 26.21 7.93
N ARG A 690 -15.47 25.60 7.24
CA ARG A 690 -15.27 25.05 5.90
C ARG A 690 -14.89 26.15 4.92
N ASP A 691 -13.75 25.98 4.26
CA ASP A 691 -13.33 26.83 3.15
C ASP A 691 -14.34 26.73 2.00
N ALA A 692 -14.44 27.80 1.22
CA ALA A 692 -15.17 27.76 -0.03
C ALA A 692 -14.58 26.68 -0.97
N PRO A 693 -15.38 26.11 -1.90
CA PRO A 693 -14.87 25.17 -2.89
C PRO A 693 -13.60 25.67 -3.57
N LEU A 694 -12.54 24.86 -3.56
CA LEU A 694 -11.27 25.20 -4.16
C LEU A 694 -11.40 25.05 -5.68
N VAL A 695 -11.31 26.16 -6.41
CA VAL A 695 -11.33 26.16 -7.88
C VAL A 695 -9.93 26.42 -8.39
N VAL A 696 -9.25 25.38 -8.88
CA VAL A 696 -7.90 25.51 -9.46
C VAL A 696 -7.89 25.82 -10.96
N SER A 697 -9.02 25.61 -11.64
CA SER A 697 -9.15 25.81 -13.08
C SER A 697 -10.60 25.93 -13.51
N ARG A 698 -10.84 26.53 -14.67
CA ARG A 698 -12.08 26.40 -15.42
C ARG A 698 -11.89 25.37 -16.54
N PRO A 699 -12.94 24.62 -16.94
CA PRO A 699 -12.86 23.78 -18.13
C PRO A 699 -12.45 24.62 -19.36
N PRO A 700 -11.56 24.11 -20.23
CA PRO A 700 -11.22 24.80 -21.47
C PRO A 700 -12.43 25.04 -22.35
N SER A 701 -12.60 26.28 -22.84
CA SER A 701 -13.72 26.70 -23.67
C SER A 701 -13.73 26.02 -25.05
N PHE A 702 -12.56 25.66 -25.57
CA PHE A 702 -12.38 25.14 -26.92
C PHE A 702 -12.19 23.62 -26.94
N GLU A 703 -12.93 22.93 -27.80
CA GLU A 703 -12.84 21.47 -27.98
C GLU A 703 -11.43 21.01 -28.40
N ALA A 704 -10.76 21.77 -29.28
CA ALA A 704 -9.38 21.50 -29.68
C ALA A 704 -8.40 21.49 -28.49
N THR A 705 -8.58 22.40 -27.51
CA THR A 705 -7.77 22.40 -26.28
C THR A 705 -8.08 21.15 -25.45
N GLN A 706 -9.35 20.75 -25.33
CA GLN A 706 -9.73 19.54 -24.59
C GLN A 706 -9.14 18.28 -25.24
N HIS A 707 -9.16 18.18 -26.57
CA HIS A 707 -8.56 17.08 -27.32
C HIS A 707 -7.03 17.01 -27.09
N THR A 708 -6.35 18.17 -27.18
CA THR A 708 -4.91 18.29 -26.90
C THR A 708 -4.56 17.84 -25.49
N ASN A 709 -5.34 18.26 -24.50
CA ASN A 709 -5.16 17.85 -23.11
C ASN A 709 -5.29 16.32 -22.97
N ARG A 710 -6.34 15.71 -23.53
CA ARG A 710 -6.56 14.25 -23.48
C ARG A 710 -5.42 13.47 -24.13
N HIS A 711 -4.91 13.93 -25.27
CA HIS A 711 -3.79 13.29 -25.98
C HIS A 711 -2.53 13.24 -25.11
N TYR A 712 -2.08 14.40 -24.60
CA TYR A 712 -0.85 14.46 -23.82
C TYR A 712 -0.97 13.74 -22.46
N SER A 713 -2.17 13.68 -21.89
CA SER A 713 -2.48 12.83 -20.73
C SER A 713 -2.41 11.32 -21.05
N SER A 714 -2.80 10.90 -22.26
CA SER A 714 -2.68 9.49 -22.68
C SER A 714 -1.23 9.10 -22.93
N VAL A 715 -0.52 9.88 -23.74
CA VAL A 715 0.91 9.69 -24.05
C VAL A 715 1.76 9.68 -22.77
N ALA A 716 1.38 10.49 -21.78
CA ALA A 716 2.01 10.50 -20.47
C ALA A 716 2.05 9.12 -19.81
N LYS A 717 0.90 8.43 -19.81
CA LYS A 717 0.70 7.12 -19.18
C LYS A 717 1.44 6.01 -19.93
N GLU A 718 1.44 6.06 -21.25
CA GLU A 718 2.16 5.10 -22.10
C GLU A 718 3.68 5.19 -21.92
N LEU A 719 4.22 6.39 -21.73
CA LEU A 719 5.67 6.63 -21.71
C LEU A 719 6.30 6.59 -20.31
N VAL A 720 5.56 6.25 -19.25
CA VAL A 720 6.11 6.21 -17.87
C VAL A 720 7.31 5.28 -17.75
N ASN A 721 7.27 4.12 -18.43
CA ASN A 721 8.30 3.08 -18.36
C ASN A 721 9.11 2.91 -19.66
N ALA A 722 8.89 3.78 -20.66
CA ALA A 722 9.58 3.69 -21.93
C ALA A 722 10.97 4.33 -21.86
N GLU A 723 11.96 3.74 -22.52
CA GLU A 723 13.26 4.40 -22.70
C GLU A 723 13.07 5.70 -23.51
N ARG A 724 13.78 6.76 -23.13
CA ARG A 724 13.73 8.03 -23.87
C ARG A 724 14.39 7.85 -25.23
N SER A 725 13.69 8.27 -26.29
CA SER A 725 14.23 8.31 -27.65
C SER A 725 15.35 9.33 -27.83
N ASP A 726 16.18 9.11 -28.84
CA ASP A 726 17.28 10.02 -29.18
C ASP A 726 16.75 11.37 -29.68
N LEU A 727 15.64 11.38 -30.44
CA LEU A 727 14.91 12.60 -30.80
C LEU A 727 14.53 13.43 -29.56
N ARG A 728 13.95 12.80 -28.52
CA ARG A 728 13.58 13.49 -27.28
C ARG A 728 14.79 13.99 -26.50
N ARG A 729 15.90 13.25 -26.50
CA ARG A 729 17.18 13.69 -25.90
C ARG A 729 17.71 14.92 -26.63
N PHE A 730 17.74 14.91 -27.97
CA PHE A 730 18.18 16.03 -28.80
C PHE A 730 17.32 17.28 -28.60
N ASN A 731 15.98 17.15 -28.65
CA ASN A 731 15.07 18.26 -28.41
C ASN A 731 15.27 18.87 -27.01
N ASN A 732 15.54 18.04 -25.99
CA ASN A 732 15.88 18.54 -24.66
C ASN A 732 17.20 19.30 -24.64
N TRP A 733 18.23 18.82 -25.34
CA TRP A 733 19.52 19.51 -25.43
C TRP A 733 19.38 20.90 -26.06
N VAL A 734 18.66 21.01 -27.19
CA VAL A 734 18.42 22.31 -27.86
C VAL A 734 17.75 23.29 -26.90
N LYS A 735 16.70 22.84 -26.19
CA LYS A 735 16.03 23.64 -25.16
C LYS A 735 16.96 24.01 -24.01
N SER A 736 17.75 23.07 -23.48
CA SER A 736 18.70 23.32 -22.39
C SER A 736 19.69 24.42 -22.75
N VAL A 737 20.26 24.38 -23.96
CA VAL A 737 21.19 25.40 -24.45
C VAL A 737 20.48 26.75 -24.64
N LEU A 738 19.32 26.76 -25.29
CA LEU A 738 18.55 27.99 -25.53
C LEU A 738 18.17 28.70 -24.22
N LEU A 739 17.61 27.95 -23.26
CA LEU A 739 17.21 28.48 -21.95
C LEU A 739 18.43 29.00 -21.17
N THR A 740 19.51 28.21 -21.12
CA THR A 740 20.71 28.54 -20.32
C THR A 740 21.44 29.76 -20.87
N THR A 741 21.67 29.81 -22.19
CA THR A 741 22.37 30.92 -22.85
C THR A 741 21.57 32.21 -22.77
N THR A 742 20.25 32.14 -22.97
CA THR A 742 19.36 33.30 -22.85
C THR A 742 19.31 33.82 -21.41
N ALA A 743 19.15 32.93 -20.42
CA ALA A 743 19.14 33.31 -19.01
C ALA A 743 20.46 33.93 -18.56
N ALA A 744 21.61 33.42 -19.04
CA ALA A 744 22.92 34.00 -18.77
C ALA A 744 23.05 35.40 -19.35
N ALA A 745 22.71 35.59 -20.64
CA ALA A 745 22.77 36.89 -21.30
C ALA A 745 21.84 37.94 -20.64
N ILE A 746 20.65 37.53 -20.17
CA ILE A 746 19.78 38.41 -19.39
C ILE A 746 20.47 38.82 -18.09
N ARG A 747 21.01 37.85 -17.34
CA ARG A 747 21.69 38.14 -16.06
C ARG A 747 22.85 39.11 -16.20
N ASP A 748 23.65 38.96 -17.25
CA ASP A 748 24.78 39.85 -17.53
C ASP A 748 24.31 41.28 -17.83
N ALA A 749 23.11 41.44 -18.39
CA ALA A 749 22.50 42.73 -18.65
C ALA A 749 21.72 43.31 -17.45
N LEU A 750 21.29 42.47 -16.49
CA LEU A 750 20.51 42.91 -15.33
C LEU A 750 21.37 43.71 -14.35
N LYS A 751 20.95 44.95 -14.07
CA LYS A 751 21.53 45.77 -12.99
C LYS A 751 20.89 45.40 -11.65
N PRO A 752 21.66 45.27 -10.55
CA PRO A 752 21.08 45.12 -9.21
C PRO A 752 20.08 46.27 -8.91
N PRO A 753 18.94 45.99 -8.26
CA PRO A 753 18.54 44.75 -7.60
C PRO A 753 17.72 43.78 -8.48
N ALA A 754 17.65 43.99 -9.80
CA ALA A 754 16.80 43.18 -10.67
C ALA A 754 17.24 41.71 -10.68
N LYS A 755 16.28 40.79 -10.55
CA LYS A 755 16.49 39.34 -10.52
C LYS A 755 15.84 38.69 -11.72
N LEU A 756 16.26 37.48 -12.06
CA LEU A 756 15.65 36.70 -13.15
C LEU A 756 14.33 36.08 -12.69
N HIS A 757 13.19 36.70 -13.02
CA HIS A 757 11.86 36.09 -12.94
C HIS A 757 11.52 35.46 -14.28
N VAL A 758 11.02 34.22 -14.25
CA VAL A 758 10.75 33.42 -15.43
C VAL A 758 9.25 33.10 -15.52
N LEU A 759 8.70 33.23 -16.72
CA LEU A 759 7.41 32.67 -17.11
C LEU A 759 7.65 31.47 -18.03
N ASP A 760 7.19 30.29 -17.62
CA ASP A 760 7.13 29.09 -18.46
C ASP A 760 5.68 28.83 -18.84
N VAL A 761 5.29 29.29 -20.02
CA VAL A 761 3.92 29.20 -20.55
C VAL A 761 3.79 27.96 -21.43
N CYS A 762 2.67 27.26 -21.31
CA CYS A 762 2.48 25.92 -21.89
C CYS A 762 3.55 24.93 -21.42
N GLY A 763 3.86 24.95 -20.12
CA GLY A 763 4.96 24.17 -19.54
C GLY A 763 4.69 22.66 -19.48
N GLY A 764 3.47 22.22 -19.81
CA GLY A 764 3.04 20.84 -19.74
C GLY A 764 3.30 20.23 -18.36
N ARG A 765 3.81 18.99 -18.35
CA ARG A 765 4.08 18.20 -17.14
C ARG A 765 5.38 18.59 -16.42
N GLY A 766 5.90 19.79 -16.65
CA GLY A 766 7.12 20.27 -16.00
C GLY A 766 8.40 19.61 -16.51
N GLY A 767 8.47 19.30 -17.80
CA GLY A 767 9.66 18.69 -18.43
C GLY A 767 10.93 19.54 -18.33
N ASP A 768 10.76 20.85 -18.12
CA ASP A 768 11.85 21.83 -18.02
C ASP A 768 12.18 22.23 -16.57
N LEU A 769 11.52 21.65 -15.56
CA LEU A 769 11.80 21.94 -14.13
C LEU A 769 13.26 21.68 -13.73
N LEU A 770 13.90 20.64 -14.25
CA LEU A 770 15.33 20.38 -14.01
C LEU A 770 16.22 21.45 -14.66
N LYS A 771 15.82 21.97 -15.82
CA LYS A 771 16.52 23.07 -16.50
C LYS A 771 16.37 24.35 -15.67
N TRP A 772 15.18 24.62 -15.15
CA TRP A 772 14.93 25.73 -14.23
C TRP A 772 15.69 25.59 -12.91
N GLN A 773 15.81 24.38 -12.36
CA GLN A 773 16.65 24.11 -11.18
C GLN A 773 18.12 24.43 -11.44
N HIS A 774 18.65 24.07 -12.62
CA HIS A 774 20.01 24.41 -13.02
C HIS A 774 20.19 25.93 -13.19
N ILE A 775 19.24 26.57 -13.85
CA ILE A 775 19.24 28.02 -14.08
C ILE A 775 19.14 28.77 -12.75
N ARG A 776 18.33 28.32 -11.78
CA ARG A 776 18.01 28.99 -10.50
C ARG A 776 17.36 30.36 -10.70
N PRO A 777 16.12 30.42 -11.22
CA PRO A 777 15.38 31.67 -11.25
C PRO A 777 15.12 32.18 -9.83
N ALA A 778 14.93 33.49 -9.67
CA ALA A 778 14.47 34.05 -8.41
C ALA A 778 12.98 33.78 -8.16
N PHE A 779 12.22 33.56 -9.25
CA PHE A 779 10.83 33.14 -9.24
C PHE A 779 10.49 32.48 -10.59
N LEU A 780 9.76 31.36 -10.55
CA LEU A 780 9.17 30.71 -11.72
C LEU A 780 7.64 30.82 -11.66
N PHE A 781 7.01 31.38 -12.68
CA PHE A 781 5.58 31.19 -12.93
C PHE A 781 5.43 30.13 -14.03
N MET A 782 4.73 29.04 -13.74
CA MET A 782 4.51 27.96 -14.70
C MET A 782 3.02 27.77 -14.93
N THR A 783 2.60 27.67 -16.20
CA THR A 783 1.20 27.49 -16.54
C THR A 783 0.98 26.61 -17.76
N ASP A 784 -0.15 25.93 -17.80
CA ASP A 784 -0.61 25.09 -18.90
C ASP A 784 -2.15 25.04 -18.91
N ALA A 785 -2.74 24.66 -20.04
CA ALA A 785 -4.20 24.52 -20.19
C ALA A 785 -4.74 23.26 -19.52
N SER A 786 -3.89 22.25 -19.25
CA SER A 786 -4.27 20.99 -18.62
C SER A 786 -3.99 21.00 -17.12
N VAL A 787 -5.03 20.79 -16.31
CA VAL A 787 -4.89 20.66 -14.85
C VAL A 787 -4.01 19.49 -14.47
N GLU A 788 -4.18 18.34 -15.14
CA GLU A 788 -3.37 17.13 -14.91
C GLU A 788 -1.89 17.43 -15.15
N CYS A 789 -1.57 18.19 -16.20
CA CYS A 789 -0.20 18.59 -16.49
C CYS A 789 0.40 19.51 -15.42
N VAL A 790 -0.34 20.56 -15.02
CA VAL A 790 0.11 21.50 -13.98
C VAL A 790 0.25 20.79 -12.63
N ALA A 791 -0.68 19.92 -12.27
CA ALA A 791 -0.63 19.13 -11.05
C ALA A 791 0.56 18.15 -11.05
N GLU A 792 0.85 17.47 -12.16
CA GLU A 792 2.03 16.61 -12.28
C GLU A 792 3.33 17.43 -12.16
N ALA A 793 3.39 18.62 -12.77
CA ALA A 793 4.52 19.52 -12.63
C ALA A 793 4.72 19.98 -11.17
N ALA A 794 3.64 20.36 -10.49
CA ALA A 794 3.63 20.73 -9.08
C ALA A 794 4.08 19.57 -8.18
N ALA A 795 3.64 18.34 -8.48
CA ALA A 795 4.07 17.12 -7.80
C ALA A 795 5.57 16.85 -8.00
N ARG A 796 6.09 16.98 -9.22
CA ARG A 796 7.52 16.85 -9.53
C ARG A 796 8.36 17.89 -8.80
N TYR A 797 7.92 19.14 -8.78
CA TYR A 797 8.56 20.23 -8.03
C TYR A 797 8.61 19.95 -6.53
N SER A 798 7.53 19.40 -5.96
CA SER A 798 7.42 19.12 -4.52
C SER A 798 8.17 17.84 -4.09
N THR A 799 8.36 16.88 -4.99
CA THR A 799 9.01 15.58 -4.66
C THR A 799 10.46 15.48 -5.10
N SER A 800 10.93 16.33 -6.01
CA SER A 800 12.32 16.35 -6.46
C SER A 800 13.24 17.01 -5.44
N GLU A 801 14.42 16.43 -5.23
CA GLU A 801 15.41 17.01 -4.35
C GLU A 801 16.00 18.31 -4.94
N GLY A 802 15.90 19.41 -4.19
CA GLY A 802 16.51 20.69 -4.55
C GLY A 802 15.73 21.53 -5.57
N GLN A 803 14.45 21.22 -5.84
CA GLN A 803 13.57 22.09 -6.62
C GLN A 803 12.78 23.03 -5.71
N SER A 804 11.95 22.47 -4.83
CA SER A 804 11.16 23.26 -3.89
C SER A 804 12.00 23.98 -2.83
N VAL A 805 11.50 25.11 -2.32
CA VAL A 805 12.24 26.04 -1.43
C VAL A 805 12.48 25.49 -0.02
N LYS A 806 11.62 24.59 0.46
CA LYS A 806 11.64 24.08 1.85
C LYS A 806 12.35 22.72 1.98
N VAL A 807 13.51 22.56 1.34
CA VAL A 807 14.28 21.29 1.30
C VAL A 807 15.10 21.03 2.57
N ALA A 808 15.52 19.76 2.75
CA ALA A 808 16.47 19.35 3.77
C ALA A 808 17.83 20.09 3.66
N HIS A 809 18.52 20.21 4.79
CA HIS A 809 19.71 21.05 5.00
C HIS A 809 20.72 21.07 3.82
N GLY A 810 21.02 22.28 3.31
CA GLY A 810 22.19 22.55 2.46
C GLY A 810 21.93 22.77 0.96
N LYS A 811 20.76 22.38 0.42
CA LYS A 811 20.38 22.65 -0.98
C LYS A 811 19.44 23.86 -1.04
N LYS A 812 19.59 24.74 -2.04
CA LYS A 812 18.68 25.88 -2.26
C LYS A 812 17.79 25.58 -3.47
N GLY A 813 16.49 25.40 -3.23
CA GLY A 813 15.47 25.39 -4.28
C GLY A 813 15.20 26.77 -4.85
N PHE A 814 14.17 26.89 -5.69
CA PHE A 814 13.73 28.15 -6.27
C PHE A 814 12.22 28.35 -6.05
N PRO A 815 11.73 29.56 -5.71
CA PRO A 815 10.29 29.81 -5.59
C PRO A 815 9.58 29.58 -6.92
N ALA A 816 8.43 28.92 -6.88
CA ALA A 816 7.60 28.68 -8.05
C ALA A 816 6.11 28.92 -7.74
N PHE A 817 5.35 29.28 -8.77
CA PHE A 817 3.90 29.36 -8.74
C PHE A 817 3.32 28.67 -9.97
N PHE A 818 2.33 27.82 -9.75
CA PHE A 818 1.67 26.95 -10.71
C PHE A 818 0.21 27.38 -10.85
N ALA A 819 -0.24 27.61 -12.08
CA ALA A 819 -1.59 28.04 -12.40
C ALA A 819 -2.09 27.37 -13.68
N VAL A 820 -3.39 27.09 -13.77
CA VAL A 820 -4.00 26.49 -14.96
C VAL A 820 -4.65 27.58 -15.81
N HIS A 821 -4.10 27.83 -16.99
CA HIS A 821 -4.64 28.79 -17.95
C HIS A 821 -4.44 28.28 -19.39
N ASP A 822 -5.48 28.39 -20.22
CA ASP A 822 -5.31 28.33 -21.67
C ASP A 822 -4.70 29.65 -22.15
N ALA A 823 -3.42 29.60 -22.56
CA ALA A 823 -2.66 30.77 -22.96
C ALA A 823 -3.20 31.47 -24.22
N PHE A 824 -4.08 30.81 -24.97
CA PHE A 824 -4.68 31.28 -26.21
C PHE A 824 -6.17 31.63 -26.08
N ASP A 825 -6.68 31.68 -24.84
CA ASP A 825 -8.06 32.07 -24.52
C ASP A 825 -8.07 33.25 -23.55
N GLU A 826 -8.66 34.37 -23.98
CA GLU A 826 -8.79 35.58 -23.16
C GLU A 826 -9.60 35.35 -21.88
N SER A 827 -10.59 34.45 -21.93
CA SER A 827 -11.43 34.12 -20.78
C SER A 827 -10.71 33.32 -19.68
N SER A 828 -9.49 32.83 -19.97
CA SER A 828 -8.66 32.09 -19.01
C SER A 828 -8.18 32.94 -17.84
N GLY A 829 -8.08 34.27 -18.03
CA GLY A 829 -7.53 35.19 -17.02
C GLY A 829 -6.01 35.16 -16.85
N LEU A 830 -5.27 34.56 -17.79
CA LEU A 830 -3.80 34.45 -17.73
C LEU A 830 -3.15 35.83 -17.55
N ARG A 831 -3.49 36.78 -18.42
CA ARG A 831 -2.89 38.12 -18.45
C ARG A 831 -2.99 38.83 -17.10
N GLU A 832 -4.13 38.73 -16.43
CA GLU A 832 -4.38 39.34 -15.13
C GLU A 832 -3.47 38.76 -14.04
N ASP A 833 -3.25 37.44 -14.03
CA ASP A 833 -2.38 36.80 -13.03
C ASP A 833 -0.89 37.07 -13.33
N LEU A 834 -0.50 37.10 -14.61
CA LEU A 834 0.86 37.49 -15.02
C LEU A 834 1.19 38.92 -14.58
N LEU A 835 0.26 39.86 -14.73
CA LEU A 835 0.47 41.26 -14.32
C LEU A 835 0.57 41.43 -12.79
N LYS A 836 -0.06 40.55 -12.01
CA LYS A 836 0.03 40.56 -10.54
C LYS A 836 1.37 40.03 -10.02
N ARG A 837 2.05 39.16 -10.79
CA ARG A 837 3.22 38.40 -10.34
C ARG A 837 4.52 38.75 -11.07
N GLY A 838 4.41 39.42 -12.21
CA GLY A 838 5.53 39.97 -12.95
C GLY A 838 6.12 41.23 -12.29
N PRO A 839 6.99 41.98 -13.01
CA PRO A 839 7.39 41.75 -14.39
C PRO A 839 8.42 40.61 -14.54
N PHE A 840 8.34 39.88 -15.64
CA PHE A 840 9.25 38.77 -15.97
C PHE A 840 10.41 39.25 -16.85
N GLN A 841 11.59 38.66 -16.69
CA GLN A 841 12.75 38.95 -17.55
C GLN A 841 12.87 37.92 -18.68
N LEU A 842 12.31 36.73 -18.49
CA LEU A 842 12.32 35.66 -19.48
C LEU A 842 10.95 34.99 -19.55
N THR A 843 10.39 34.89 -20.74
CA THR A 843 9.22 34.07 -21.05
C THR A 843 9.63 32.94 -21.99
N SER A 844 9.26 31.71 -21.68
CA SER A 844 9.53 30.51 -22.48
C SER A 844 8.22 29.86 -22.92
N CYS A 845 8.07 29.55 -24.22
CA CYS A 845 6.98 28.76 -24.79
C CYS A 845 7.55 27.69 -25.73
N GLN A 846 7.58 26.42 -25.29
CA GLN A 846 8.27 25.35 -26.01
C GLN A 846 7.28 24.38 -26.63
N PHE A 847 7.33 24.21 -27.95
CA PHE A 847 6.49 23.26 -28.72
C PHE A 847 4.97 23.39 -28.47
N SER A 848 4.45 24.62 -28.31
CA SER A 848 3.01 24.80 -28.07
C SER A 848 2.35 25.91 -28.89
N MET A 849 3.13 26.86 -29.42
CA MET A 849 2.58 28.06 -30.06
C MET A 849 1.73 27.78 -31.31
N HIS A 850 2.03 26.69 -32.03
CA HIS A 850 1.26 26.26 -33.20
C HIS A 850 -0.17 25.84 -32.86
N TYR A 851 -0.46 25.36 -31.65
CA TYR A 851 -1.86 25.10 -31.23
C TYR A 851 -2.66 26.40 -31.09
N GLY A 852 -2.00 27.50 -30.68
CA GLY A 852 -2.60 28.83 -30.57
C GLY A 852 -2.92 29.47 -31.92
N CYS A 853 -2.20 29.07 -32.99
CA CYS A 853 -2.37 29.60 -34.34
C CYS A 853 -3.70 29.21 -35.01
N ARG A 854 -4.59 28.50 -34.29
CA ARG A 854 -5.99 28.26 -34.68
C ARG A 854 -6.77 29.53 -35.01
N SER A 855 -6.45 30.65 -34.36
CA SER A 855 -7.11 31.93 -34.60
C SER A 855 -6.17 33.11 -34.37
N LYS A 856 -6.41 34.20 -35.11
CA LYS A 856 -5.65 35.44 -34.98
C LYS A 856 -5.93 36.12 -33.63
N GLU A 857 -7.17 36.03 -33.15
CA GLU A 857 -7.63 36.61 -31.90
C GLU A 857 -6.92 35.97 -30.70
N GLY A 858 -6.82 34.64 -30.68
CA GLY A 858 -6.10 33.90 -29.64
C GLY A 858 -4.61 34.25 -29.60
N MET A 859 -3.97 34.32 -30.78
CA MET A 859 -2.56 34.71 -30.87
C MET A 859 -2.32 36.18 -30.49
N ARG A 860 -3.24 37.09 -30.84
CA ARG A 860 -3.17 38.50 -30.40
C ARG A 860 -3.25 38.60 -28.89
N TYR A 861 -4.18 37.88 -28.25
CA TYR A 861 -4.27 37.82 -26.79
C TYR A 861 -2.98 37.28 -26.17
N PHE A 862 -2.48 36.15 -26.67
CA PHE A 862 -1.26 35.50 -26.19
C PHE A 862 -0.04 36.43 -26.24
N VAL A 863 0.23 37.03 -27.41
CA VAL A 863 1.34 37.97 -27.60
C VAL A 863 1.18 39.18 -26.69
N LYS A 864 -0.05 39.71 -26.54
CA LYS A 864 -0.33 40.82 -25.64
C LYS A 864 -0.05 40.45 -24.17
N ALA A 865 -0.46 39.28 -23.71
CA ALA A 865 -0.24 38.83 -22.34
C ALA A 865 1.26 38.67 -22.01
N ILE A 866 2.03 38.11 -22.95
CA ILE A 866 3.49 38.00 -22.84
C ILE A 866 4.15 39.38 -22.86
N ALA A 867 3.81 40.21 -23.84
CA ALA A 867 4.41 41.53 -23.98
C ALA A 867 4.12 42.40 -22.77
N ASP A 868 2.89 42.42 -22.26
CA ASP A 868 2.51 43.24 -21.10
C ASP A 868 3.22 42.79 -19.82
N SER A 869 3.48 41.49 -19.66
CA SER A 869 4.12 40.91 -18.46
C SER A 869 5.66 40.93 -18.49
N LEU A 870 6.28 41.08 -19.66
CA LEU A 870 7.73 41.20 -19.79
C LEU A 870 8.25 42.56 -19.33
N ALA A 871 9.39 42.57 -18.64
CA ALA A 871 10.16 43.77 -18.35
C ALA A 871 10.79 44.34 -19.64
N PRO A 872 11.10 45.65 -19.70
CA PRO A 872 11.95 46.18 -20.76
C PRO A 872 13.27 45.42 -20.85
N HIS A 873 13.71 45.10 -22.08
CA HIS A 873 14.84 44.21 -22.38
C HIS A 873 14.67 42.75 -21.92
N GLY A 874 13.48 42.38 -21.43
CA GLY A 874 13.11 40.99 -21.22
C GLY A 874 12.97 40.25 -22.55
N ARG A 875 13.12 38.93 -22.52
CA ARG A 875 13.10 38.11 -23.73
C ARG A 875 11.95 37.11 -23.73
N PHE A 876 11.34 36.96 -24.90
CA PHE A 876 10.39 35.89 -25.19
C PHE A 876 11.06 34.88 -26.10
N ILE A 877 11.20 33.65 -25.64
CA ILE A 877 11.85 32.56 -26.37
C ILE A 877 10.90 31.39 -26.55
N GLY A 878 11.12 30.62 -27.61
CA GLY A 878 10.31 29.45 -27.85
C GLY A 878 10.79 28.58 -28.99
N THR A 879 10.12 27.46 -29.13
CA THR A 879 10.29 26.51 -30.25
C THR A 879 8.94 26.21 -30.86
N THR A 880 8.89 26.14 -32.18
CA THR A 880 7.66 25.86 -32.92
C THR A 880 7.96 25.24 -34.28
N VAL A 881 6.92 24.78 -34.98
CA VAL A 881 7.03 24.34 -36.39
C VAL A 881 7.37 25.50 -37.32
N SER A 882 8.06 25.17 -38.41
CA SER A 882 8.50 26.08 -39.45
C SER A 882 7.51 26.07 -40.63
N ASP A 883 6.84 27.21 -40.88
CA ASP A 883 5.96 27.36 -42.05
C ASP A 883 6.70 27.11 -43.37
N ALA A 884 7.88 27.69 -43.55
CA ALA A 884 8.71 27.48 -44.73
C ALA A 884 9.01 25.99 -44.98
N GLU A 885 9.37 25.23 -43.95
CA GLU A 885 9.69 23.81 -44.09
C GLU A 885 8.44 22.97 -44.36
N LEU A 886 7.32 23.28 -43.72
CA LEU A 886 6.04 22.63 -43.98
C LEU A 886 5.58 22.86 -45.42
N LEU A 887 5.66 24.10 -45.90
CA LEU A 887 5.22 24.50 -47.23
C LEU A 887 6.12 23.96 -48.35
N ILE A 888 7.45 24.01 -48.18
CA ILE A 888 8.40 23.44 -49.14
C ILE A 888 8.13 21.94 -49.31
N ARG A 889 8.01 21.20 -48.20
CA ARG A 889 7.77 19.75 -48.25
C ARG A 889 6.38 19.42 -48.79
N ALA A 890 5.35 20.21 -48.47
CA ALA A 890 4.02 20.04 -49.05
C ALA A 890 4.03 20.27 -50.58
N LYS A 891 4.79 21.26 -51.05
CA LYS A 891 4.95 21.55 -52.48
C LYS A 891 5.69 20.43 -53.22
N GLU A 892 6.71 19.85 -52.59
CA GLU A 892 7.55 18.80 -53.18
C GLU A 892 6.88 17.41 -53.15
N HIS A 893 6.18 17.08 -52.07
CA HIS A 893 5.71 15.72 -51.79
C HIS A 893 4.18 15.58 -51.82
N GLY A 894 3.43 16.68 -51.84
CA GLY A 894 1.97 16.68 -51.87
C GLY A 894 1.34 16.95 -50.50
N ALA A 895 0.04 16.64 -50.37
CA ALA A 895 -0.74 16.94 -49.17
C ALA A 895 -0.32 16.13 -47.94
N GLU A 896 0.37 15.01 -48.15
CA GLU A 896 0.85 14.12 -47.09
C GLU A 896 2.36 13.86 -47.29
N PHE A 897 3.16 14.05 -46.24
CA PHE A 897 4.59 13.77 -46.29
C PHE A 897 5.14 13.39 -44.91
N GLY A 898 6.19 12.56 -44.91
CA GLY A 898 6.74 12.04 -43.67
C GLY A 898 7.71 10.89 -43.87
N ASN A 899 8.04 10.23 -42.77
CA ASN A 899 8.82 9.01 -42.70
C ASN A 899 8.37 8.15 -41.50
N ASP A 900 9.19 7.18 -41.12
CA ASP A 900 8.93 6.31 -39.97
C ASP A 900 8.86 7.06 -38.63
N VAL A 901 9.52 8.20 -38.52
CA VAL A 901 9.58 9.04 -37.31
C VAL A 901 8.46 10.09 -37.26
N TYR A 902 8.09 10.72 -38.38
CA TYR A 902 7.06 11.76 -38.39
C TYR A 902 6.14 11.66 -39.61
N ASP A 903 4.95 12.24 -39.52
CA ASP A 903 3.98 12.36 -40.61
C ASP A 903 3.22 13.67 -40.50
N VAL A 904 2.98 14.34 -41.64
CA VAL A 904 2.22 15.59 -41.75
C VAL A 904 1.21 15.46 -42.87
N ARG A 905 -0.06 15.80 -42.58
CA ARG A 905 -1.18 15.68 -43.52
C ARG A 905 -2.04 16.94 -43.53
N PHE A 906 -2.10 17.60 -44.68
CA PHE A 906 -3.04 18.68 -44.96
C PHE A 906 -4.36 18.10 -45.49
N SER A 907 -5.49 18.68 -45.08
CA SER A 907 -6.77 18.33 -45.70
C SER A 907 -6.78 18.70 -47.18
N ALA A 908 -7.64 18.08 -47.99
CA ALA A 908 -7.74 18.38 -49.40
C ALA A 908 -8.07 19.87 -49.65
N GLU A 909 -8.92 20.45 -48.82
CA GLU A 909 -9.31 21.86 -48.84
C GLU A 909 -8.11 22.74 -48.50
N THR A 910 -7.43 22.46 -47.38
CA THR A 910 -6.28 23.23 -46.92
C THR A 910 -5.14 23.20 -47.94
N PHE A 911 -4.86 22.02 -48.51
CA PHE A 911 -3.82 21.87 -49.52
C PHE A 911 -4.16 22.62 -50.81
N ALA A 912 -5.43 22.64 -51.22
CA ALA A 912 -5.87 23.42 -52.37
C ALA A 912 -5.72 24.92 -52.13
N GLU A 913 -6.00 25.41 -50.92
CA GLU A 913 -5.76 26.81 -50.52
C GLU A 913 -4.26 27.16 -50.59
N LEU A 914 -3.39 26.33 -50.00
CA LEU A 914 -1.94 26.52 -50.06
C LEU A 914 -1.41 26.52 -51.50
N LYS A 915 -1.94 25.64 -52.35
CA LYS A 915 -1.59 25.59 -53.78
C LYS A 915 -2.05 26.85 -54.52
N SER A 916 -3.20 27.43 -54.17
CA SER A 916 -3.73 28.65 -54.81
C SER A 916 -2.82 29.87 -54.59
N VAL A 917 -2.10 29.90 -53.46
CA VAL A 917 -1.10 30.92 -53.13
C VAL A 917 0.34 30.48 -53.43
N ASN A 918 0.53 29.45 -54.26
CA ASN A 918 1.84 28.89 -54.65
C ASN A 918 2.74 28.49 -53.47
N PHE A 919 2.15 28.14 -52.32
CA PHE A 919 2.87 27.82 -51.08
C PHE A 919 3.77 28.97 -50.61
N GLU A 920 3.38 30.23 -50.84
CA GLU A 920 4.14 31.41 -50.42
C GLU A 920 3.90 31.74 -48.93
N PRO A 921 4.91 31.65 -48.04
CA PRO A 921 4.73 31.85 -46.59
C PRO A 921 4.15 33.23 -46.23
N SER A 922 4.53 34.29 -46.93
CA SER A 922 4.09 35.66 -46.67
C SER A 922 2.59 35.90 -46.90
N THR A 923 1.90 34.96 -47.56
CA THR A 923 0.46 35.03 -47.85
C THR A 923 -0.39 34.28 -46.83
N LEU A 924 0.23 33.54 -45.91
CA LEU A 924 -0.47 32.76 -44.90
C LEU A 924 -1.18 33.64 -43.87
N SER A 925 -2.40 33.23 -43.52
CA SER A 925 -3.13 33.74 -42.36
C SER A 925 -3.15 32.71 -41.23
N PHE A 926 -3.43 33.16 -40.00
CA PHE A 926 -3.72 32.24 -38.90
C PHE A 926 -4.92 31.36 -39.23
N GLY A 927 -4.94 30.13 -38.72
CA GLY A 927 -6.05 29.20 -38.86
C GLY A 927 -5.86 28.06 -39.87
N THR A 928 -4.70 27.93 -40.52
CA THR A 928 -4.41 26.84 -41.48
C THR A 928 -4.06 25.53 -40.75
N PRO A 929 -4.90 24.49 -40.75
CA PRO A 929 -4.69 23.28 -39.98
C PRO A 929 -3.89 22.21 -40.73
N TYR A 930 -3.17 21.36 -39.99
CA TYR A 930 -2.63 20.09 -40.49
C TYR A 930 -2.65 19.05 -39.38
N VAL A 931 -2.70 17.77 -39.74
CA VAL A 931 -2.59 16.66 -38.79
C VAL A 931 -1.13 16.23 -38.72
N ALA A 932 -0.61 16.03 -37.51
CA ALA A 932 0.77 15.67 -37.25
C ALA A 932 0.88 14.38 -36.42
N ARG A 933 1.87 13.56 -36.76
CA ARG A 933 2.38 12.47 -35.93
C ARG A 933 3.88 12.64 -35.78
N VAL A 934 4.39 12.57 -34.56
CA VAL A 934 5.82 12.65 -34.26
C VAL A 934 6.17 11.62 -33.21
N GLU A 935 6.81 10.55 -33.67
CA GLU A 935 7.24 9.41 -32.88
C GLU A 935 6.07 8.87 -32.03
N ARG A 936 6.25 8.80 -30.71
CA ARG A 936 5.21 8.49 -29.73
C ARG A 936 4.68 9.73 -29.00
N SER A 937 5.30 10.89 -29.23
CA SER A 937 5.01 12.11 -28.47
C SER A 937 3.76 12.82 -28.99
N VAL A 938 3.54 12.78 -30.31
CA VAL A 938 2.38 13.36 -30.99
C VAL A 938 1.75 12.28 -31.86
N GLN A 939 0.47 12.00 -31.70
CA GLN A 939 -0.24 10.93 -32.41
C GLN A 939 -1.52 11.52 -33.02
N ASP A 940 -1.49 11.76 -34.33
CA ASP A 940 -2.62 12.26 -35.12
C ASP A 940 -3.30 13.51 -34.54
N MET A 941 -2.49 14.49 -34.14
CA MET A 941 -2.96 15.75 -33.56
C MET A 941 -3.14 16.83 -34.60
N THR A 942 -4.24 17.58 -34.51
CA THR A 942 -4.40 18.81 -35.30
C THR A 942 -3.52 19.92 -34.75
N GLU A 943 -2.56 20.35 -35.55
CA GLU A 943 -1.73 21.53 -35.36
C GLU A 943 -2.10 22.60 -36.39
N TYR A 944 -1.56 23.81 -36.25
CA TYR A 944 -1.79 24.89 -37.20
C TYR A 944 -0.46 25.48 -37.66
N VAL A 945 -0.39 25.79 -38.95
CA VAL A 945 0.78 26.47 -39.51
C VAL A 945 0.97 27.78 -38.77
N VAL A 946 2.22 28.10 -38.42
CA VAL A 946 2.57 29.37 -37.79
C VAL A 946 2.93 30.36 -38.90
N PRO A 947 2.05 31.29 -39.29
CA PRO A 947 2.37 32.28 -40.32
C PRO A 947 3.44 33.22 -39.79
N TRP A 948 4.71 32.95 -40.08
CA TRP A 948 5.82 33.53 -39.32
C TRP A 948 5.92 35.04 -39.47
N ASP A 949 5.80 35.55 -40.70
CA ASP A 949 5.82 36.99 -40.98
C ASP A 949 4.67 37.71 -40.25
N ALA A 950 3.47 37.13 -40.26
CA ALA A 950 2.32 37.68 -39.56
C ALA A 950 2.50 37.65 -38.03
N PHE A 951 3.14 36.60 -37.51
CA PHE A 951 3.46 36.48 -36.08
C PHE A 951 4.55 37.47 -35.64
N VAL A 952 5.60 37.66 -36.43
CA VAL A 952 6.65 38.66 -36.20
C VAL A 952 6.06 40.08 -36.24
N ALA A 953 5.19 40.36 -37.21
CA ALA A 953 4.47 41.63 -37.30
C ALA A 953 3.60 41.88 -36.05
N LEU A 954 2.84 40.87 -35.61
CA LEU A 954 2.03 40.93 -34.39
C LEU A 954 2.90 41.15 -33.13
N CYS A 955 4.05 40.51 -33.03
CA CYS A 955 5.02 40.76 -31.95
C CYS A 955 5.52 42.20 -31.97
N ALA A 956 5.83 42.74 -33.15
CA ALA A 956 6.30 44.11 -33.31
C ALA A 956 5.23 45.15 -32.91
N GLU A 957 3.94 44.91 -33.20
CA GLU A 957 2.80 45.72 -32.71
C GLU A 957 2.80 45.83 -31.17
N HIS A 958 3.31 44.80 -30.49
CA HIS A 958 3.42 44.71 -29.04
C HIS A 958 4.85 44.96 -28.51
N GLN A 959 5.69 45.66 -29.27
CA GLN A 959 7.06 46.10 -28.87
C GLN A 959 8.05 44.95 -28.67
N LEU A 960 7.79 43.77 -29.22
CA LEU A 960 8.70 42.63 -29.25
C LEU A 960 9.44 42.59 -30.60
N THR A 961 10.76 42.73 -30.57
CA THR A 961 11.61 42.71 -31.77
C THR A 961 12.33 41.37 -31.87
N LEU A 962 12.28 40.74 -33.05
CA LEU A 962 12.98 39.48 -33.31
C LEU A 962 14.50 39.71 -33.24
N MET A 963 15.17 38.93 -32.39
CA MET A 963 16.62 38.98 -32.18
C MET A 963 17.32 37.75 -32.78
N LEU A 964 16.67 36.59 -32.70
CA LEU A 964 17.18 35.34 -33.23
C LEU A 964 16.03 34.53 -33.81
N GLU A 965 16.24 33.98 -34.99
CA GLU A 965 15.48 32.92 -35.60
C GLU A 965 16.49 31.89 -36.12
N ASP A 966 16.30 30.62 -35.82
CA ASP A 966 17.17 29.56 -36.33
C ASP A 966 16.45 28.22 -36.47
N ASN A 967 16.97 27.34 -37.31
CA ASN A 967 16.58 25.94 -37.36
C ASN A 967 17.40 25.12 -36.35
N PHE A 968 16.83 24.01 -35.89
CA PHE A 968 17.42 23.21 -34.82
C PHE A 968 18.79 22.62 -35.15
N MET A 969 19.01 22.20 -36.40
CA MET A 969 20.26 21.58 -36.83
C MET A 969 21.39 22.61 -36.89
N HIS A 970 21.12 23.77 -37.49
CA HIS A 970 22.09 24.86 -37.56
C HIS A 970 22.41 25.40 -36.15
N TYR A 971 21.40 25.57 -35.29
CA TYR A 971 21.64 25.96 -33.90
C TYR A 971 22.47 24.92 -33.13
N TYR A 972 22.23 23.63 -33.36
CA TYR A 972 23.03 22.56 -32.78
C TYR A 972 24.50 22.67 -33.22
N ASP A 973 24.77 22.82 -34.51
CA ASP A 973 26.13 22.92 -35.03
C ASP A 973 26.88 24.15 -34.50
N GLN A 974 26.17 25.27 -34.30
CA GLN A 974 26.74 26.47 -33.69
C GLN A 974 27.10 26.29 -32.20
N HIS A 975 26.34 25.49 -31.48
CA HIS A 975 26.43 25.43 -30.02
C HIS A 975 27.06 24.15 -29.47
N LYS A 976 27.18 23.07 -30.24
CA LYS A 976 27.68 21.75 -29.78
C LYS A 976 29.04 21.82 -29.11
N ASP A 977 29.93 22.67 -29.61
CA ASP A 977 31.30 22.83 -29.11
C ASP A 977 31.48 23.99 -28.13
N THR A 978 30.40 24.73 -27.83
CA THR A 978 30.45 25.83 -26.85
C THR A 978 30.51 25.31 -25.42
N LYS A 979 30.92 26.16 -24.46
CA LYS A 979 30.89 25.80 -23.03
C LYS A 979 29.49 25.38 -22.56
N ALA A 980 28.44 26.06 -23.06
CA ALA A 980 27.05 25.75 -22.73
C ALA A 980 26.61 24.41 -23.33
N GLY A 981 26.94 24.15 -24.61
CA GLY A 981 26.64 22.87 -25.27
C GLY A 981 27.34 21.68 -24.62
N ASN A 982 28.63 21.83 -24.30
CA ASN A 982 29.44 20.82 -23.61
C ASN A 982 28.96 20.56 -22.17
N ALA A 983 28.48 21.59 -21.46
CA ALA A 983 27.91 21.43 -20.13
C ALA A 983 26.63 20.56 -20.12
N MET A 984 25.96 20.44 -21.27
CA MET A 984 24.78 19.61 -21.48
C MET A 984 25.12 18.28 -22.19
N ALA A 985 26.41 17.90 -22.26
CA ALA A 985 26.85 16.69 -22.97
C ALA A 985 26.32 15.38 -22.35
N LEU A 986 25.88 15.37 -21.09
CA LEU A 986 25.17 14.22 -20.48
C LEU A 986 23.77 13.99 -21.10
N GLU A 987 23.17 15.02 -21.71
CA GLU A 987 21.95 14.89 -22.51
C GLU A 987 22.26 14.42 -23.95
N GLN A 988 23.53 14.39 -24.35
CA GLN A 988 23.99 13.89 -25.65
C GLN A 988 24.36 12.39 -25.53
N CYS A 989 23.61 11.50 -26.17
CA CYS A 989 24.09 10.16 -26.45
C CYS A 989 25.21 10.24 -27.50
N ARG A 990 26.47 10.17 -27.08
CA ARG A 990 27.57 9.88 -28.02
C ARG A 990 27.45 8.43 -28.47
N LYS A 991 26.72 8.18 -29.56
CA LYS A 991 26.78 6.88 -30.25
C LYS A 991 28.21 6.66 -30.73
N ARG A 992 28.73 5.46 -30.48
CA ARG A 992 30.00 5.00 -31.05
C ARG A 992 29.69 4.14 -32.27
N SER A 993 30.40 4.37 -33.37
CA SER A 993 30.36 3.51 -34.55
C SER A 993 30.79 2.08 -34.19
N SER A 994 30.49 1.11 -35.05
CA SER A 994 31.00 -0.28 -34.95
C SER A 994 32.53 -0.34 -34.80
N ASN A 995 33.23 0.72 -35.20
CA ASN A 995 34.68 0.85 -35.15
C ASN A 995 35.19 1.62 -33.90
N GLY A 996 34.30 2.03 -32.99
CA GLY A 996 34.66 2.73 -31.74
C GLY A 996 34.70 4.26 -31.81
N ASP A 997 34.61 4.85 -33.01
CA ASP A 997 34.63 6.30 -33.21
C ASP A 997 33.34 7.00 -32.76
N VAL A 998 33.44 8.21 -32.24
CA VAL A 998 32.29 9.04 -31.84
C VAL A 998 31.57 9.56 -33.10
N VAL A 999 30.27 9.28 -33.24
CA VAL A 999 29.45 9.78 -34.36
C VAL A 999 29.20 11.29 -34.19
N ASP A 1000 29.33 12.05 -35.29
CA ASP A 1000 29.29 13.53 -35.32
C ASP A 1000 27.88 14.14 -35.08
N SER A 1001 26.81 13.34 -35.29
CA SER A 1001 25.42 13.69 -34.94
C SER A 1001 24.71 12.50 -34.30
N PRO A 1002 23.99 12.67 -33.18
CA PRO A 1002 23.33 11.56 -32.47
C PRO A 1002 22.08 11.03 -33.20
N LEU A 1003 21.58 11.75 -34.21
CA LEU A 1003 20.32 11.48 -34.90
C LEU A 1003 20.52 10.69 -36.21
N SER A 1004 19.60 9.78 -36.49
CA SER A 1004 19.44 9.12 -37.81
C SER A 1004 18.95 10.10 -38.90
N PRO A 1005 19.04 9.75 -40.19
CA PRO A 1005 18.48 10.57 -41.27
C PRO A 1005 16.99 10.88 -41.08
N SER A 1006 16.18 9.89 -40.67
CA SER A 1006 14.74 10.08 -40.42
C SER A 1006 14.48 11.04 -39.26
N GLU A 1007 15.23 10.92 -38.17
CA GLU A 1007 15.13 11.83 -37.02
C GLU A 1007 15.60 13.25 -37.37
N ARG A 1008 16.67 13.40 -38.17
CA ARG A 1008 17.10 14.72 -38.66
C ARG A 1008 16.03 15.39 -39.53
N ALA A 1009 15.36 14.62 -40.39
CA ALA A 1009 14.26 15.15 -41.18
C ALA A 1009 13.09 15.61 -40.28
N ALA A 1010 12.77 14.88 -39.22
CA ALA A 1010 11.77 15.28 -38.23
C ALA A 1010 12.16 16.56 -37.49
N VAL A 1011 13.40 16.64 -36.99
CA VAL A 1011 13.95 17.84 -36.32
C VAL A 1011 13.94 19.06 -37.23
N GLY A 1012 14.18 18.87 -38.53
CA GLY A 1012 14.17 19.93 -39.53
C GLY A 1012 12.81 20.63 -39.68
N LEU A 1013 11.71 20.08 -39.17
CA LEU A 1013 10.41 20.76 -39.14
C LEU A 1013 10.38 21.93 -38.14
N TYR A 1014 11.29 21.97 -37.18
CA TYR A 1014 11.23 22.89 -36.06
C TYR A 1014 12.19 24.07 -36.21
N ARG A 1015 11.73 25.23 -35.73
CA ARG A 1015 12.52 26.44 -35.53
C ARG A 1015 12.50 26.86 -34.07
N LEU A 1016 13.50 27.65 -33.71
CA LEU A 1016 13.57 28.36 -32.43
C LEU A 1016 13.67 29.85 -32.65
N PHE A 1017 13.29 30.62 -31.63
CA PHE A 1017 13.31 32.07 -31.72
C PHE A 1017 13.60 32.75 -30.38
N VAL A 1018 14.05 34.00 -30.49
CA VAL A 1018 14.22 34.94 -29.38
C VAL A 1018 13.70 36.31 -29.82
N PHE A 1019 12.69 36.84 -29.13
CA PHE A 1019 12.29 38.24 -29.21
C PHE A 1019 12.77 38.99 -27.98
N GLU A 1020 13.08 40.29 -28.12
CA GLU A 1020 13.38 41.19 -27.01
C GLU A 1020 12.33 42.31 -26.92
N LYS A 1021 11.88 42.62 -25.69
CA LYS A 1021 10.97 43.73 -25.43
C LYS A 1021 11.72 45.06 -25.48
N THR A 1022 11.35 45.91 -26.43
CA THR A 1022 11.93 47.26 -26.58
C THR A 1022 11.44 48.23 -25.52
N LYS A 1023 12.22 49.29 -25.26
CA LYS A 1023 11.86 50.33 -24.28
C LYS A 1023 10.99 51.41 -24.92
N VAL A 1024 9.85 51.71 -24.31
CA VAL A 1024 9.02 52.86 -24.73
C VAL A 1024 9.83 54.16 -24.60
N LYS A 1025 10.08 54.86 -25.71
CA LYS A 1025 10.38 56.30 -25.66
C LYS A 1025 9.06 57.00 -25.36
N LEU A 1026 8.85 57.44 -24.12
CA LEU A 1026 7.82 58.45 -23.82
C LEU A 1026 8.17 59.71 -24.60
N SER A 1027 7.52 59.91 -25.75
CA SER A 1027 7.56 61.19 -26.46
C SER A 1027 6.93 62.24 -25.55
N ARG A 1028 7.76 63.17 -25.04
CA ARG A 1028 7.29 64.41 -24.44
C ARG A 1028 6.57 65.24 -25.51
N CYS A 1029 5.28 64.99 -25.70
CA CYS A 1029 4.35 65.94 -26.28
C CYS A 1029 3.35 66.30 -25.18
N GLY A 1030 3.77 67.20 -24.29
CA GLY A 1030 2.82 67.98 -23.50
C GLY A 1030 2.38 69.18 -24.33
N PRO A 1031 1.08 69.52 -24.41
CA PRO A 1031 0.67 70.79 -24.96
C PRO A 1031 1.21 71.90 -24.05
N ALA A 1032 1.77 72.94 -24.65
CA ALA A 1032 2.06 74.18 -23.95
C ALA A 1032 0.72 74.86 -23.60
N GLU A 1033 0.19 74.60 -22.41
CA GLU A 1033 -0.86 75.44 -21.82
C GLU A 1033 -0.29 76.29 -20.70
N GLY A 1034 -0.65 77.58 -20.78
CA GLY A 1034 -0.04 78.68 -20.08
C GLY A 1034 -0.17 78.61 -18.56
N ARG A 1035 0.86 79.16 -17.91
CA ARG A 1035 0.80 79.67 -16.55
C ARG A 1035 -0.32 80.72 -16.45
N GLN A 1036 -1.41 80.41 -15.76
CA GLN A 1036 -2.09 81.35 -14.88
C GLN A 1036 -2.46 80.62 -13.60
N GLY A 1037 -1.91 81.09 -12.48
CA GLY A 1037 -2.17 80.51 -11.17
C GLY A 1037 -3.52 80.91 -10.60
N ARG A 1038 -4.00 80.13 -9.63
CA ARG A 1038 -4.68 80.60 -8.42
C ARG A 1038 -4.71 79.49 -7.37
N ARG A 1039 -4.55 79.93 -6.12
CA ARG A 1039 -4.51 79.21 -4.84
C ARG A 1039 -5.88 78.67 -4.41
N ALA A 1040 -5.83 77.69 -3.50
CA ALA A 1040 -6.80 77.28 -2.46
C ALA A 1040 -8.12 76.69 -2.99
N GLU A 1041 -8.71 75.63 -2.42
CA GLU A 1041 -8.62 74.97 -1.09
C GLU A 1041 -8.45 73.45 -1.21
#